data_AF-A0A537E7B7-F1
#
_entry.id   AF-A0A537E7B7-F1
#
_cell.length_a   1.000
_cell.length_b   1.000
_cell.length_c   1.000
_cell.angle_alpha   90.00
_cell.angle_beta   90.00
_cell.angle_gamma   90.00
#
_symmetry.space_group_name_H-M   'P 1'
#
loop_
_entity.id
_entity.type
_entity.pdbx_description
1 polymer ?
#
loop_
_entity_poly.entity_id
_entity_poly.type
_entity_poly.pdbx_seq_one_letter_code
_entity_poly.pdbx_strand_id
1 'polypeptide(L)'
;MLFTRLARTIIKHNRAVFVIWLVALALSVPAILQVQSVIVYTETAYNPKTSESSIAQSIVSKEFSISQGSSVVVVITSTDVRGNDVRDFTLTFNKTLHNDRSITNLSNVTSIYDIYYQLLVGYTSLVHLQLYQEKNLTSLATSLEFGIPAIYATQWTTLVNSGPFNITQAQVAAYNQKANQSAWPIISSQTPQAYHAIALAYENLFYQSWNKTFTASTYTQTQLTIVAPPLARAQNVTKGGPLLVTQPAYYNITTPFFMSSITDASSRTLFVDAAEFFNLYNFCPNTCSNNYWNDPTVIQTFVINTFSKMVNATPTQTFIINQIYLLGASAGFVDFTTLAGTLLRNYSIKSYPVQPSHDVYTQFISGSNDTMLLILDFKTNGLDPKNSIASIRTDVKQANNLSNTDLLVYVTGAPAFNYDIETESIRDVERIDPITVLLIVVIVGIFFASLAAPLIPVSAIGISVGIAFGLVYVIGTWFTSVHFLILTLLPVAMFGAGSDYCIFLVSRYAEERRMGRGKKDAVERAVTWAGESIATSGATVVIAFGSLAIAGFGMLRSIGIAVMMGISIALLVALTLVPAILSMFGDKIFWPGGLGLWRKKKAKGSSYYARAARFTAKHSKLILIVALAVSLPATSTVLSSQTSHDLISQVPNSLESRAGYNSMVQGFGPGTITPTYTIVQTPVLLATDNWINVTALRSLSYAENSTLSISGVSKVYGLTHPSGDPIPYSSFSQLNTAQQQAMIRSMKPFLGSDGKSAMVWANLSNEPYTDQAITTLTKIRQNINSLQGNDKLLAGSTMLVGGETASVADLANSSAADYFNMTALVLVGVFVVLMIALGSIFTPLRLIFTILLSISWAMAAVIYIFHTYVGMELIWILPIMLLVIMLGLGLDYDIFLVTRIREYVVGGAKDDEAIETAVERTGGIITATGLVTAGAFGTMMLSEIPMLQQLGLAFFIVVILDATLTRVYLVPSIMRHMKRLNWWAPGRIRRVPITPEEKLIPPIPMTTKLAVTVETFAIVGLGLVLYLDYINNQYLQGLVNQTTSGLE
;
A
#
# COMPACT_ATOMS: atom_id res chain seq x y z
N MET A 1 4.24 2.03 -56.92
CA MET A 1 5.42 2.86 -57.23
C MET A 1 6.29 3.17 -56.01
N LEU A 2 5.73 3.50 -54.84
CA LEU A 2 6.50 3.86 -53.64
C LEU A 2 7.39 2.71 -53.10
N PHE A 3 6.80 1.53 -52.83
CA PHE A 3 7.54 0.37 -52.32
C PHE A 3 8.63 -0.15 -53.27
N THR A 4 8.43 -0.02 -54.58
CA THR A 4 9.43 -0.39 -55.59
C THR A 4 10.67 0.52 -55.51
N ARG A 5 10.48 1.85 -55.30
CA ARG A 5 11.59 2.79 -55.10
C ARG A 5 12.31 2.54 -53.78
N LEU A 6 11.56 2.27 -52.72
CA LEU A 6 12.10 1.89 -51.42
C LEU A 6 12.99 0.65 -51.55
N ALA A 7 12.49 -0.41 -52.19
CA ALA A 7 13.21 -1.66 -52.39
C ALA A 7 14.53 -1.47 -53.15
N ARG A 8 14.52 -0.75 -54.27
CA ARG A 8 15.74 -0.47 -55.06
C ARG A 8 16.77 0.31 -54.26
N THR A 9 16.32 1.27 -53.45
CA THR A 9 17.21 2.08 -52.60
C THR A 9 17.90 1.23 -51.54
N ILE A 10 17.14 0.35 -50.88
CA ILE A 10 17.66 -0.59 -49.87
C ILE A 10 18.62 -1.60 -50.52
N ILE A 11 18.27 -2.16 -51.67
CA ILE A 11 19.14 -3.11 -52.39
C ILE A 11 20.46 -2.46 -52.79
N LYS A 12 20.44 -1.16 -53.17
CA LYS A 12 21.65 -0.41 -53.53
C LYS A 12 22.54 -0.10 -52.32
N HIS A 13 21.96 0.19 -51.15
CA HIS A 13 22.69 0.64 -49.95
C HIS A 13 22.52 -0.31 -48.74
N ASN A 14 22.39 -1.62 -48.98
CA ASN A 14 22.04 -2.61 -47.96
C ASN A 14 22.96 -2.58 -46.72
N ARG A 15 24.28 -2.47 -46.91
CA ARG A 15 25.26 -2.37 -45.81
C ARG A 15 25.09 -1.09 -45.00
N ALA A 16 24.79 0.05 -45.65
CA ALA A 16 24.59 1.31 -44.96
C ALA A 16 23.32 1.28 -44.11
N VAL A 17 22.21 0.73 -44.64
CA VAL A 17 20.96 0.54 -43.88
C VAL A 17 21.18 -0.32 -42.64
N PHE A 18 21.95 -1.42 -42.78
CA PHE A 18 22.31 -2.28 -41.66
C PHE A 18 23.11 -1.53 -40.57
N VAL A 19 24.12 -0.75 -40.97
CA VAL A 19 24.93 0.05 -40.05
C VAL A 19 24.11 1.15 -39.36
N ILE A 20 23.20 1.81 -40.07
CA ILE A 20 22.34 2.87 -39.50
C ILE A 20 21.54 2.33 -38.30
N TRP A 21 20.95 1.15 -38.42
CA TRP A 21 20.17 0.56 -37.32
C TRP A 21 21.05 0.11 -36.15
N LEU A 22 22.26 -0.40 -36.40
CA LEU A 22 23.21 -0.71 -35.33
C LEU A 22 23.69 0.55 -34.60
N VAL A 23 23.93 1.64 -35.33
CA VAL A 23 24.27 2.94 -34.73
C VAL A 23 23.10 3.49 -33.92
N ALA A 24 21.87 3.40 -34.43
CA ALA A 24 20.68 3.81 -33.69
C ALA A 24 20.51 3.03 -32.38
N LEU A 25 20.75 1.71 -32.40
CA LEU A 25 20.76 0.89 -31.18
C LEU A 25 21.88 1.33 -30.23
N ALA A 26 23.11 1.49 -30.73
CA ALA A 26 24.25 1.91 -29.90
C ALA A 26 24.01 3.28 -29.23
N LEU A 27 23.41 4.23 -29.94
CA LEU A 27 23.01 5.53 -29.41
C LEU A 27 21.89 5.42 -28.36
N SER A 28 21.08 4.37 -28.41
CA SER A 28 19.98 4.16 -27.46
C SER A 28 20.43 3.48 -26.16
N VAL A 29 21.59 2.79 -26.14
CA VAL A 29 22.08 2.01 -24.97
C VAL A 29 22.09 2.81 -23.66
N PRO A 30 22.61 4.05 -23.59
CA PRO A 30 22.61 4.81 -22.34
C PRO A 30 21.19 5.05 -21.79
N ALA A 31 20.22 5.31 -22.67
CA ALA A 31 18.83 5.50 -22.31
C ALA A 31 18.18 4.18 -21.85
N ILE A 32 18.46 3.07 -22.54
CA ILE A 32 17.97 1.72 -22.16
C ILE A 32 18.35 1.38 -20.72
N LEU A 33 19.59 1.65 -20.32
CA LEU A 33 20.08 1.36 -18.96
C LEU A 33 19.38 2.17 -17.87
N GLN A 34 18.69 3.26 -18.23
CA GLN A 34 17.98 4.15 -17.30
C GLN A 34 16.46 4.02 -17.36
N VAL A 35 15.92 3.11 -18.18
CA VAL A 35 14.46 2.96 -18.35
C VAL A 35 13.74 2.74 -17.03
N GLN A 36 14.31 1.96 -16.10
CA GLN A 36 13.69 1.68 -14.80
C GLN A 36 13.42 2.95 -13.97
N SER A 37 14.19 4.03 -14.17
CA SER A 37 14.03 5.28 -13.41
C SER A 37 12.75 6.06 -13.74
N VAL A 38 12.11 5.76 -14.88
CA VAL A 38 10.87 6.44 -15.32
C VAL A 38 9.63 5.55 -15.19
N ILE A 39 9.80 4.32 -14.70
CA ILE A 39 8.71 3.36 -14.51
C ILE A 39 8.01 3.64 -13.18
N VAL A 40 6.67 3.66 -13.22
CA VAL A 40 5.81 3.79 -12.05
C VAL A 40 5.07 2.47 -11.83
N TYR A 41 5.10 2.01 -10.57
CA TYR A 41 4.58 0.72 -10.11
C TYR A 41 3.25 0.81 -9.35
N THR A 42 2.67 2.01 -9.25
CA THR A 42 1.40 2.26 -8.56
C THR A 42 0.36 2.81 -9.56
N GLU A 43 -0.83 2.20 -9.63
CA GLU A 43 -1.86 2.60 -10.60
C GLU A 43 -2.55 3.93 -10.24
N THR A 44 -2.79 4.19 -8.95
CA THR A 44 -3.45 5.41 -8.47
C THR A 44 -2.63 6.69 -8.76
N ALA A 45 -1.33 6.55 -9.01
CA ALA A 45 -0.46 7.65 -9.43
C ALA A 45 -0.86 8.26 -10.80
N TYR A 46 -1.70 7.56 -11.57
CA TYR A 46 -2.20 8.01 -12.87
C TYR A 46 -3.56 8.71 -12.78
N ASN A 47 -4.13 8.86 -11.59
CA ASN A 47 -5.37 9.60 -11.42
C ASN A 47 -5.22 11.05 -11.92
N PRO A 48 -6.25 11.61 -12.59
CA PRO A 48 -6.22 13.00 -13.01
C PRO A 48 -5.98 13.91 -11.80
N LYS A 49 -5.08 14.90 -11.92
CA LYS A 49 -4.82 15.87 -10.84
C LYS A 49 -6.05 16.70 -10.44
N THR A 50 -7.08 16.69 -11.29
CA THR A 50 -8.38 17.33 -11.06
C THR A 50 -9.39 16.42 -10.35
N SER A 51 -9.07 15.15 -10.10
CA SER A 51 -9.94 14.24 -9.35
C SER A 51 -10.10 14.71 -7.90
N GLU A 52 -11.24 14.40 -7.30
CA GLU A 52 -11.53 14.77 -5.91
C GLU A 52 -10.48 14.21 -4.95
N SER A 53 -10.12 12.94 -5.12
CA SER A 53 -9.07 12.25 -4.34
C SER A 53 -7.72 12.95 -4.43
N SER A 54 -7.30 13.38 -5.64
CA SER A 54 -6.02 14.08 -5.85
C SER A 54 -6.01 15.46 -5.20
N ILE A 55 -7.12 16.21 -5.29
CA ILE A 55 -7.25 17.52 -4.65
C ILE A 55 -7.25 17.36 -3.13
N ALA A 56 -8.00 16.39 -2.60
CA ALA A 56 -8.00 16.07 -1.18
C ALA A 56 -6.58 15.74 -0.69
N GLN A 57 -5.87 14.85 -1.39
CA GLN A 57 -4.49 14.49 -1.06
C GLN A 57 -3.54 15.71 -1.09
N SER A 58 -3.72 16.63 -2.03
CA SER A 58 -2.94 17.87 -2.08
C SER A 58 -3.20 18.77 -0.87
N ILE A 59 -4.43 18.84 -0.36
CA ILE A 59 -4.78 19.59 0.84
C ILE A 59 -4.22 18.89 2.08
N VAL A 60 -4.30 17.56 2.15
CA VAL A 60 -3.69 16.77 3.24
C VAL A 60 -2.19 17.07 3.34
N SER A 61 -1.46 16.94 2.23
CA SER A 61 -0.01 17.16 2.22
C SER A 61 0.39 18.60 2.57
N LYS A 62 -0.49 19.57 2.33
CA LYS A 62 -0.23 20.99 2.62
C LYS A 62 -0.57 21.37 4.05
N GLU A 63 -1.74 20.94 4.54
CA GLU A 63 -2.32 21.40 5.79
C GLU A 63 -2.11 20.43 6.96
N PHE A 64 -1.84 19.16 6.69
CA PHE A 64 -1.70 18.12 7.71
C PHE A 64 -0.29 17.52 7.67
N SER A 65 0.35 17.38 8.83
CA SER A 65 1.68 16.78 8.96
C SER A 65 1.64 15.24 8.93
N ILE A 66 0.88 14.66 8.00
CA ILE A 66 0.77 13.21 7.84
C ILE A 66 1.63 12.80 6.65
N SER A 67 2.64 11.96 6.87
CA SER A 67 3.51 11.44 5.82
C SER A 67 2.79 10.35 5.01
N GLN A 68 1.76 10.73 4.24
CA GLN A 68 0.98 9.80 3.43
C GLN A 68 1.85 9.26 2.28
N GLY A 69 2.03 7.94 2.21
CA GLY A 69 2.67 7.25 1.07
C GLY A 69 4.18 7.03 1.14
N SER A 70 4.86 7.43 2.23
CA SER A 70 6.30 7.16 2.42
C SER A 70 6.61 6.25 3.61
N SER A 71 5.59 5.84 4.36
CA SER A 71 5.77 4.98 5.53
C SER A 71 5.81 3.51 5.13
N VAL A 72 6.76 2.78 5.69
CA VAL A 72 6.84 1.32 5.60
C VAL A 72 6.24 0.74 6.87
N VAL A 73 5.38 -0.27 6.72
CA VAL A 73 4.76 -0.94 7.87
C VAL A 73 5.42 -2.29 8.06
N VAL A 74 5.90 -2.56 9.28
CA VAL A 74 6.42 -3.86 9.66
C VAL A 74 5.40 -4.56 10.54
N VAL A 75 4.99 -5.75 10.12
CA VAL A 75 3.94 -6.55 10.76
C VAL A 75 4.62 -7.74 11.44
N ILE A 76 4.55 -7.78 12.76
CA ILE A 76 5.07 -8.87 13.58
C ILE A 76 3.90 -9.77 13.98
N THR A 77 4.03 -11.07 13.73
CA THR A 77 3.02 -12.07 14.14
C THR A 77 3.62 -13.04 15.15
N SER A 78 2.88 -13.30 16.23
CA SER A 78 3.25 -14.25 17.31
C SER A 78 1.98 -14.78 17.99
N THR A 79 2.12 -15.78 18.85
CA THR A 79 1.00 -16.28 19.67
C THR A 79 0.57 -15.26 20.73
N ASP A 80 1.51 -14.45 21.23
CA ASP A 80 1.23 -13.30 22.10
C ASP A 80 2.31 -12.23 21.88
N VAL A 81 1.98 -11.14 21.17
CA VAL A 81 2.93 -10.06 20.85
C VAL A 81 3.36 -9.22 22.06
N ARG A 82 2.78 -9.48 23.23
CA ARG A 82 3.18 -8.86 24.51
C ARG A 82 4.33 -9.62 25.19
N GLY A 83 4.81 -10.70 24.58
CA GLY A 83 5.91 -11.53 25.07
C GLY A 83 7.28 -10.84 25.06
N ASN A 84 8.26 -11.48 25.72
CA ASN A 84 9.63 -10.97 25.78
C ASN A 84 10.36 -11.12 24.44
N ASP A 85 10.02 -12.15 23.67
CA ASP A 85 10.51 -12.42 22.32
C ASP A 85 10.24 -11.23 21.38
N VAL A 86 8.99 -10.78 21.30
CA VAL A 86 8.61 -9.65 20.45
C VAL A 86 9.23 -8.35 20.92
N ARG A 87 9.34 -8.13 22.24
CA ARG A 87 10.06 -6.98 22.81
C ARG A 87 11.52 -6.98 22.40
N ASP A 88 12.23 -8.08 22.64
CA ASP A 88 13.67 -8.21 22.41
C ASP A 88 13.98 -8.06 20.92
N PHE A 89 13.15 -8.67 20.05
CA PHE A 89 13.19 -8.44 18.61
C PHE A 89 12.97 -6.97 18.27
N THR A 90 11.89 -6.35 18.76
CA THR A 90 11.51 -4.98 18.38
C THR A 90 12.58 -3.96 18.76
N LEU A 91 13.12 -4.06 19.97
CA LEU A 91 14.20 -3.18 20.45
C LEU A 91 15.50 -3.41 19.67
N THR A 92 15.80 -4.67 19.33
CA THR A 92 16.97 -5.02 18.52
C THR A 92 16.82 -4.52 17.09
N PHE A 93 15.64 -4.67 16.50
CA PHE A 93 15.31 -4.21 15.15
C PHE A 93 15.38 -2.69 15.03
N ASN A 94 14.84 -1.95 16.02
CA ASN A 94 14.99 -0.49 16.06
C ASN A 94 16.48 -0.08 16.07
N LYS A 95 17.31 -0.83 16.82
CA LYS A 95 18.76 -0.61 16.86
C LYS A 95 19.46 -0.99 15.55
N THR A 96 19.07 -2.06 14.85
CA THR A 96 19.67 -2.41 13.55
C THR A 96 19.36 -1.34 12.51
N LEU A 97 18.10 -0.89 12.42
CA LEU A 97 17.66 0.15 11.49
C LEU A 97 18.46 1.46 11.64
N HIS A 98 18.70 1.90 12.88
CA HIS A 98 19.46 3.14 13.14
C HIS A 98 20.97 2.99 12.88
N ASN A 99 21.50 1.76 12.86
CA ASN A 99 22.91 1.49 12.58
C ASN A 99 23.17 1.18 11.10
N ASP A 100 22.14 0.83 10.33
CA ASP A 100 22.28 0.58 8.91
C ASP A 100 22.42 1.90 8.13
N ARG A 101 23.59 2.09 7.50
CA ARG A 101 23.89 3.27 6.69
C ARG A 101 23.29 3.22 5.29
N SER A 102 22.80 2.05 4.86
CA SER A 102 22.16 1.88 3.56
C SER A 102 20.75 2.48 3.54
N ILE A 103 20.07 2.50 4.69
CA ILE A 103 18.78 3.16 4.88
C ILE A 103 19.02 4.65 5.04
N THR A 104 18.69 5.41 4.00
CA THR A 104 18.81 6.88 4.02
C THR A 104 17.42 7.49 4.16
N ASN A 105 17.31 8.63 4.85
CA ASN A 105 16.07 9.39 5.03
C ASN A 105 15.00 8.76 5.93
N LEU A 106 15.31 7.70 6.68
CA LEU A 106 14.47 7.28 7.80
C LEU A 106 14.35 8.45 8.79
N SER A 107 13.12 8.87 9.05
CA SER A 107 12.80 10.04 9.88
C SER A 107 12.44 9.63 11.30
N ASN A 108 11.59 8.62 11.44
CA ASN A 108 11.12 8.13 12.73
C ASN A 108 10.76 6.64 12.64
N VAL A 109 10.91 5.93 13.75
CA VAL A 109 10.44 4.56 13.93
C VAL A 109 9.44 4.61 15.07
N THR A 110 8.18 4.30 14.77
CA THR A 110 7.09 4.39 15.74
C THR A 110 6.59 2.98 16.06
N SER A 111 6.66 2.62 17.33
CA SER A 111 6.14 1.37 17.89
C SER A 111 5.38 1.61 19.19
N ILE A 112 4.65 0.59 19.66
CA ILE A 112 4.04 0.64 20.99
C ILE A 112 5.06 0.85 22.12
N TYR A 113 6.31 0.38 21.94
CA TYR A 113 7.37 0.52 22.93
C TYR A 113 7.86 1.96 23.08
N ASP A 114 7.78 2.78 22.04
CA ASP A 114 8.10 4.22 22.11
C ASP A 114 7.05 4.97 22.94
N ILE A 115 5.78 4.57 22.83
CA ILE A 115 4.68 5.10 23.66
C ILE A 115 4.90 4.68 25.12
N TYR A 116 5.19 3.40 25.37
CA TYR A 116 5.51 2.94 26.73
C TYR A 116 6.74 3.66 27.30
N TYR A 117 7.77 3.89 26.49
CA TYR A 117 8.95 4.62 26.91
C TYR A 117 8.58 6.03 27.41
N GLN A 118 7.79 6.79 26.65
CA GLN A 118 7.34 8.13 27.06
C GLN A 118 6.48 8.09 28.34
N LEU A 119 5.55 7.13 28.43
CA LEU A 119 4.72 6.95 29.62
C LEU A 119 5.56 6.59 30.85
N LEU A 120 6.58 5.74 30.70
CA LEU A 120 7.49 5.35 31.78
C LEU A 120 8.36 6.51 32.24
N VAL A 121 8.83 7.38 31.33
CA VAL A 121 9.55 8.61 31.70
C VAL A 121 8.65 9.54 32.51
N GLY A 122 7.40 9.75 32.06
CA GLY A 122 6.42 10.56 32.78
C GLY A 122 6.08 9.99 34.16
N TYR A 123 5.83 8.69 34.24
CA TYR A 123 5.59 7.98 35.49
C TYR A 123 6.77 8.11 36.46
N THR A 124 7.99 7.87 35.96
CA THR A 124 9.23 7.96 36.76
C THR A 124 9.40 9.36 37.33
N SER A 125 9.20 10.40 36.51
CA SER A 125 9.31 11.78 36.95
C SER A 125 8.26 12.15 38.01
N LEU A 126 7.01 11.69 37.85
CA LEU A 126 5.92 12.02 38.78
C LEU A 126 6.07 11.28 40.11
N VAL A 127 6.38 9.98 40.06
CA VAL A 127 6.59 9.16 41.26
C VAL A 127 7.85 9.58 42.00
N HIS A 128 8.93 9.94 41.30
CA HIS A 128 10.14 10.50 41.93
C HIS A 128 9.82 11.72 42.78
N LEU A 129 9.08 12.68 42.22
CA LEU A 129 8.69 13.90 42.93
C LEU A 129 7.90 13.57 44.20
N GLN A 130 6.92 12.66 44.10
CA GLN A 130 6.10 12.26 45.24
C GLN A 130 6.91 11.50 46.30
N LEU A 131 7.76 10.54 45.90
CA LEU A 131 8.60 9.77 46.81
C LEU A 131 9.57 10.66 47.60
N TYR A 132 10.12 11.71 46.97
CA TYR A 132 11.03 12.63 47.66
C TYR A 132 10.29 13.63 48.55
N GLN A 133 9.04 13.98 48.24
CA GLN A 133 8.15 14.69 49.17
C GLN A 133 7.86 13.83 50.41
N GLU A 134 7.43 12.58 50.20
CA GLU A 134 7.17 11.61 51.27
C GLU A 134 8.41 11.31 52.10
N LYS A 135 9.59 11.19 51.47
CA LYS A 135 10.87 11.03 52.16
C LYS A 135 11.18 12.21 53.08
N ASN A 136 11.02 13.43 52.58
CA ASN A 136 11.29 14.64 53.37
C ASN A 136 10.33 14.76 54.56
N LEU A 137 9.05 14.45 54.35
CA LEU A 137 8.04 14.41 55.41
C LEU A 137 8.30 13.28 56.41
N THR A 138 8.69 12.09 55.94
CA THR A 138 9.07 10.97 56.81
C THR A 138 10.30 11.31 57.64
N SER A 139 11.34 11.86 57.03
CA SER A 139 12.57 12.27 57.74
C SER A 139 12.27 13.35 58.78
N LEU A 140 11.35 14.26 58.48
CA LEU A 140 10.86 15.24 59.45
C LEU A 140 10.07 14.58 60.58
N ALA A 141 9.13 13.67 60.26
CA ALA A 141 8.34 12.94 61.24
C ALA A 141 9.23 12.13 62.19
N THR A 142 10.21 11.38 61.66
CA THR A 142 11.16 10.61 62.49
C THR A 142 12.08 11.51 63.32
N SER A 143 12.49 12.66 62.77
CA SER A 143 13.31 13.64 63.50
C SER A 143 12.54 14.29 64.65
N LEU A 144 11.27 14.62 64.44
CA LEU A 144 10.40 15.18 65.47
C LEU A 144 10.08 14.15 66.55
N GLU A 145 9.68 12.95 66.13
CA GLU A 145 9.23 11.90 67.05
C GLU A 145 10.35 11.27 67.88
N PHE A 146 11.50 10.99 67.26
CA PHE A 146 12.59 10.27 67.92
C PHE A 146 13.81 11.13 68.15
N GLY A 147 14.14 11.99 67.19
CA GLY A 147 15.31 12.87 67.28
C GLY A 147 15.22 13.79 68.50
N ILE A 148 14.06 14.43 68.72
CA ILE A 148 13.85 15.32 69.87
C ILE A 148 14.00 14.58 71.22
N PRO A 149 13.24 13.49 71.50
CA PRO A 149 13.40 12.72 72.74
C PRO A 149 14.80 12.14 72.95
N ALA A 150 15.46 11.68 71.89
CA ALA A 150 16.79 11.08 71.98
C ALA A 150 17.89 12.11 72.23
N ILE A 151 17.84 13.27 71.58
CA ILE A 151 18.73 14.41 71.86
C ILE A 151 18.54 14.85 73.31
N TYR A 152 17.30 15.05 73.74
CA TYR A 152 16.98 15.40 75.12
C TYR A 152 17.53 14.35 76.11
N ALA A 153 17.26 13.06 75.88
CA ALA A 153 17.72 11.98 76.76
C ALA A 153 19.25 11.87 76.80
N THR A 154 19.95 12.15 75.70
CA THR A 154 21.42 12.16 75.64
C THR A 154 22.00 13.32 76.44
N GLN A 155 21.45 14.52 76.28
CA GLN A 155 21.84 15.70 77.08
C GLN A 155 21.58 15.45 78.56
N TRP A 156 20.43 14.87 78.89
CA TRP A 156 20.07 14.50 80.25
C TRP A 156 21.01 13.44 80.86
N THR A 157 21.36 12.41 80.09
CA THR A 157 22.29 11.35 80.51
C THR A 157 23.67 11.92 80.82
N THR A 158 24.13 12.88 80.03
CA THR A 158 25.42 13.57 80.25
C THR A 158 25.41 14.33 81.57
N LEU A 159 24.31 15.03 81.88
CA LEU A 159 24.12 15.74 83.14
C LEU A 159 24.09 14.79 84.34
N VAL A 160 23.37 13.68 84.24
CA VAL A 160 23.29 12.65 85.30
C VAL A 160 24.65 11.97 85.52
N ASN A 161 25.38 11.67 84.46
CA ASN A 161 26.71 11.05 84.55
C ASN A 161 27.77 11.97 85.15
N SER A 162 27.61 13.29 85.00
CA SER A 162 28.46 14.31 85.64
C SER A 162 28.08 14.62 87.10
N GLY A 163 26.98 14.04 87.59
CA GLY A 163 26.43 14.29 88.93
C GLY A 163 26.91 13.32 90.02
N PRO A 164 26.47 13.51 91.28
CA PRO A 164 26.77 12.60 92.38
C PRO A 164 26.03 11.26 92.24
N PHE A 165 26.56 10.20 92.86
CA PHE A 165 25.98 8.84 92.80
C PHE A 165 24.55 8.76 93.38
N ASN A 166 24.24 9.52 94.44
CA ASN A 166 22.90 9.65 95.01
C ASN A 166 22.28 10.99 94.57
N ILE A 167 21.16 10.92 93.87
CA ILE A 167 20.51 12.06 93.22
C ILE A 167 19.14 12.27 93.87
N THR A 168 18.95 13.47 94.44
CA THR A 168 17.66 13.88 95.05
C THR A 168 16.65 14.27 93.97
N GLN A 169 15.35 14.22 94.31
CA GLN A 169 14.28 14.64 93.40
C GLN A 169 14.44 16.08 92.87
N ALA A 170 14.94 17.00 93.70
CA ALA A 170 15.21 18.39 93.29
C ALA A 170 16.36 18.49 92.26
N GLN A 171 17.39 17.64 92.40
CA GLN A 171 18.49 17.57 91.43
C GLN A 171 18.04 16.96 90.10
N VAL A 172 17.16 15.94 90.12
CA VAL A 172 16.56 15.38 88.91
C VAL A 172 15.74 16.44 88.16
N ALA A 173 14.93 17.24 88.87
CA ALA A 173 14.16 18.33 88.26
C ALA A 173 15.07 19.40 87.62
N ALA A 174 16.19 19.74 88.28
CA ALA A 174 17.20 20.64 87.74
C ALA A 174 17.91 20.06 86.49
N TYR A 175 18.19 18.75 86.47
CA TYR A 175 18.73 18.08 85.28
C TYR A 175 17.73 18.05 84.12
N ASN A 176 16.43 17.81 84.39
CA ASN A 176 15.37 17.88 83.38
C ASN A 176 15.31 19.28 82.74
N GLN A 177 15.31 20.34 83.55
CA GLN A 177 15.25 21.71 83.04
C GLN A 177 16.50 22.10 82.23
N LYS A 178 17.70 21.73 82.71
CA LYS A 178 18.95 21.98 81.99
C LYS A 178 19.04 21.20 80.69
N ALA A 179 18.57 19.95 80.67
CA ALA A 179 18.51 19.13 79.46
C ALA A 179 17.58 19.75 78.39
N ASN A 180 16.42 20.28 78.80
CA ASN A 180 15.51 20.99 77.90
C ASN A 180 16.19 22.22 77.27
N GLN A 181 16.89 23.02 78.09
CA GLN A 181 17.58 24.22 77.62
C GLN A 181 18.76 23.92 76.71
N SER A 182 19.48 22.81 76.94
CA SER A 182 20.64 22.43 76.13
C SER A 182 20.29 21.61 74.89
N ALA A 183 19.11 20.97 74.86
CA ALA A 183 18.63 20.22 73.70
C ALA A 183 18.10 21.13 72.58
N TRP A 184 17.38 22.21 72.91
CA TRP A 184 16.77 23.10 71.91
C TRP A 184 17.74 23.69 70.86
N PRO A 185 18.94 24.19 71.20
CA PRO A 185 19.89 24.68 70.20
C PRO A 185 20.33 23.59 69.20
N ILE A 186 20.42 22.34 69.66
CA ILE A 186 20.76 21.19 68.81
C ILE A 186 19.57 20.84 67.91
N ILE A 187 18.37 20.74 68.48
CA ILE A 187 17.12 20.42 67.76
C ILE A 187 16.82 21.47 66.69
N SER A 188 16.89 22.75 67.02
CA SER A 188 16.62 23.86 66.09
C SER A 188 17.63 23.93 64.95
N SER A 189 18.90 23.55 65.18
CA SER A 189 19.92 23.45 64.11
C SER A 189 19.67 22.30 63.12
N GLN A 190 18.95 21.25 63.56
CA GLN A 190 18.65 20.07 62.75
C GLN A 190 17.24 20.08 62.16
N THR A 191 16.39 21.01 62.59
CA THR A 191 15.00 21.15 62.13
C THR A 191 14.89 22.31 61.14
N PRO A 192 14.24 22.15 59.97
CA PRO A 192 14.00 23.26 59.06
C PRO A 192 13.17 24.37 59.73
N GLN A 193 13.45 25.63 59.40
CA GLN A 193 12.85 26.82 60.05
C GLN A 193 11.31 26.79 60.06
N ALA A 194 10.70 26.28 58.99
CA ALA A 194 9.24 26.16 58.87
C ALA A 194 8.60 25.27 59.97
N TYR A 195 9.37 24.36 60.58
CA TYR A 195 8.87 23.40 61.56
C TYR A 195 9.34 23.68 63.00
N HIS A 196 10.06 24.78 63.24
CA HIS A 196 10.56 25.13 64.58
C HIS A 196 9.43 25.25 65.61
N ALA A 197 8.29 25.83 65.26
CA ALA A 197 7.18 25.99 66.19
C ALA A 197 6.61 24.64 66.67
N ILE A 198 6.45 23.68 65.74
CA ILE A 198 5.93 22.35 66.04
C ILE A 198 6.98 21.53 66.83
N ALA A 199 8.25 21.61 66.43
CA ALA A 199 9.35 20.98 67.15
C ALA A 199 9.47 21.45 68.60
N LEU A 200 9.38 22.77 68.84
CA LEU A 200 9.42 23.36 70.17
C LEU A 200 8.21 22.94 71.02
N ALA A 201 7.02 22.90 70.42
CA ALA A 201 5.82 22.44 71.10
C ALA A 201 5.93 20.97 71.52
N TYR A 202 6.48 20.12 70.64
CA TYR A 202 6.71 18.71 70.94
C TYR A 202 7.78 18.48 72.00
N GLU A 203 8.91 19.19 71.93
CA GLU A 203 9.97 19.14 72.95
C GLU A 203 9.44 19.53 74.33
N ASN A 204 8.67 20.61 74.42
CA ASN A 204 8.09 21.05 75.69
C ASN A 204 7.08 20.04 76.24
N LEU A 205 6.24 19.44 75.37
CA LEU A 205 5.33 18.37 75.76
C LEU A 205 6.08 17.14 76.26
N PHE A 206 7.19 16.77 75.60
CA PHE A 206 8.06 15.68 76.00
C PHE A 206 8.72 15.99 77.35
N TYR A 207 9.30 17.17 77.56
CA TYR A 207 9.87 17.63 78.83
C TYR A 207 8.87 17.52 79.99
N GLN A 208 7.65 18.03 79.81
CA GLN A 208 6.60 17.97 80.83
C GLN A 208 6.21 16.54 81.19
N SER A 209 6.14 15.67 80.19
CA SER A 209 5.74 14.27 80.35
C SER A 209 6.88 13.43 80.93
N TRP A 210 8.12 13.70 80.54
CA TRP A 210 9.35 13.13 81.06
C TRP A 210 9.53 13.42 82.55
N ASN A 211 9.25 14.66 82.98
CA ASN A 211 9.36 15.06 84.39
C ASN A 211 8.41 14.25 85.30
N LYS A 212 7.24 13.84 84.78
CA LYS A 212 6.26 13.02 85.52
C LYS A 212 6.72 11.57 85.76
N THR A 213 7.78 11.11 85.09
CA THR A 213 8.30 9.74 85.24
C THR A 213 9.13 9.51 86.50
N PHE A 214 9.45 10.58 87.26
CA PHE A 214 10.27 10.52 88.46
C PHE A 214 9.43 10.71 89.73
N THR A 215 9.04 9.60 90.35
CA THR A 215 8.15 9.55 91.53
C THR A 215 8.84 9.22 92.86
N ALA A 216 10.10 8.76 92.84
CA ALA A 216 10.85 8.44 94.05
C ALA A 216 11.56 9.68 94.62
N SER A 217 11.73 9.71 95.95
CA SER A 217 12.38 10.82 96.66
C SER A 217 13.90 10.89 96.41
N THR A 218 14.53 9.74 96.14
CA THR A 218 15.96 9.60 95.85
C THR A 218 16.21 8.51 94.82
N TYR A 219 17.18 8.74 93.93
CA TYR A 219 17.62 7.80 92.92
C TYR A 219 19.13 7.59 92.99
N THR A 220 19.62 6.38 92.69
CA THR A 220 21.04 6.20 92.39
C THR A 220 21.32 6.47 90.91
N GLN A 221 22.53 6.90 90.60
CA GLN A 221 22.99 7.08 89.22
C GLN A 221 22.78 5.80 88.40
N THR A 222 23.10 4.63 88.97
CA THR A 222 22.88 3.32 88.33
C THR A 222 21.41 2.97 88.11
N GLN A 223 20.51 3.39 89.01
CA GLN A 223 19.06 3.22 88.81
C GLN A 223 18.54 4.06 87.61
N LEU A 224 19.11 5.25 87.41
CA LEU A 224 18.71 6.18 86.35
C LEU A 224 19.37 5.91 85.00
N THR A 225 20.55 5.29 84.97
CA THR A 225 21.31 5.09 83.72
C THR A 225 21.34 3.63 83.25
N ILE A 226 21.28 2.66 84.18
CA ILE A 226 21.42 1.22 83.87
C ILE A 226 20.11 0.46 84.07
N VAL A 227 19.44 0.61 85.22
CA VAL A 227 18.22 -0.16 85.55
C VAL A 227 17.01 0.35 84.76
N ALA A 228 16.92 1.66 84.55
CA ALA A 228 15.93 2.30 83.69
C ALA A 228 16.63 3.22 82.69
N PRO A 229 17.24 2.67 81.62
CA PRO A 229 18.01 3.43 80.65
C PRO A 229 17.23 4.65 80.14
N PRO A 230 17.86 5.84 80.01
CA PRO A 230 17.17 7.07 79.63
C PRO A 230 16.42 6.97 78.29
N LEU A 231 16.95 6.22 77.33
CA LEU A 231 16.28 6.00 76.05
C LEU A 231 15.03 5.10 76.16
N ALA A 232 15.05 4.09 77.05
CA ALA A 232 13.89 3.25 77.34
C ALA A 232 12.81 4.03 78.10
N ARG A 233 13.21 4.93 79.01
CA ARG A 233 12.33 5.90 79.67
C ARG A 233 11.69 6.86 78.66
N ALA A 234 12.45 7.31 77.64
CA ALA A 234 11.95 8.21 76.61
C ALA A 234 10.82 7.56 75.81
N GLN A 235 10.97 6.27 75.51
CA GLN A 235 9.94 5.50 74.81
C GLN A 235 8.66 5.30 75.61
N ASN A 236 8.76 5.06 76.92
CA ASN A 236 7.57 4.96 77.77
C ASN A 236 6.78 6.28 77.76
N VAL A 237 7.47 7.42 77.66
CA VAL A 237 6.87 8.76 77.55
C VAL A 237 6.30 9.05 76.16
N THR A 238 6.88 8.50 75.09
CA THR A 238 6.44 8.77 73.72
C THR A 238 5.37 7.81 73.22
N LYS A 239 5.46 6.51 73.54
CA LYS A 239 4.61 5.44 72.97
C LYS A 239 3.86 4.57 73.98
N GLY A 240 4.03 4.78 75.29
CA GLY A 240 3.17 4.18 76.32
C GLY A 240 3.21 2.65 76.52
N GLY A 241 4.21 1.93 76.00
CA GLY A 241 4.36 0.47 76.22
C GLY A 241 4.96 0.09 77.59
N PRO A 242 4.69 -1.10 78.15
CA PRO A 242 5.16 -1.49 79.49
C PRO A 242 6.58 -2.07 79.44
N LEU A 243 7.57 -1.25 79.07
CA LEU A 243 8.97 -1.71 79.01
C LEU A 243 9.68 -1.62 80.37
N LEU A 244 9.12 -0.85 81.32
CA LEU A 244 9.57 -0.81 82.71
C LEU A 244 8.38 -1.18 83.60
N VAL A 245 8.29 -2.45 84.01
CA VAL A 245 7.19 -2.98 84.84
C VAL A 245 7.08 -2.26 86.20
N THR A 246 8.13 -1.54 86.61
CA THR A 246 8.25 -0.83 87.89
C THR A 246 7.84 0.64 87.83
N GLN A 247 7.42 1.16 86.67
CA GLN A 247 6.96 2.55 86.52
C GLN A 247 5.48 2.59 86.11
N PRO A 248 4.68 3.55 86.62
CA PRO A 248 3.26 3.65 86.25
C PRO A 248 3.11 3.89 84.75
N ALA A 249 2.18 3.16 84.12
CA ALA A 249 1.91 3.23 82.69
C ALA A 249 1.25 4.56 82.33
N TYR A 250 2.02 5.52 81.82
CA TYR A 250 1.45 6.74 81.27
C TYR A 250 2.19 7.27 80.04
N TYR A 251 1.34 7.58 79.05
CA TYR A 251 1.49 8.49 77.91
C TYR A 251 2.14 7.94 76.64
N ASN A 252 1.28 7.64 75.66
CA ASN A 252 1.59 7.85 74.25
C ASN A 252 1.35 9.34 73.97
N ILE A 253 2.37 10.21 74.09
CA ILE A 253 2.20 11.64 73.74
C ILE A 253 2.31 11.89 72.24
N THR A 254 2.96 10.99 71.51
CA THR A 254 3.28 11.18 70.09
C THR A 254 2.04 11.14 69.22
N THR A 255 1.25 10.06 69.29
CA THR A 255 0.06 9.91 68.45
C THR A 255 -0.97 11.01 68.73
N PRO A 256 -1.33 11.33 69.99
CA PRO A 256 -2.28 12.42 70.28
C PRO A 256 -1.76 13.81 69.90
N PHE A 257 -0.46 14.06 70.02
CA PHE A 257 0.14 15.34 69.61
C PHE A 257 0.03 15.54 68.11
N PHE A 258 0.45 14.58 67.29
CA PHE A 258 0.33 14.72 65.84
C PHE A 258 -1.13 14.72 65.38
N MET A 259 -2.02 13.98 66.06
CA MET A 259 -3.45 14.00 65.78
C MET A 259 -4.10 15.37 65.98
N SER A 260 -3.61 16.15 66.95
CA SER A 260 -4.13 17.48 67.28
C SER A 260 -3.37 18.64 66.63
N SER A 261 -2.08 18.47 66.35
CA SER A 261 -1.20 19.55 65.87
C SER A 261 -1.05 19.62 64.35
N ILE A 262 -1.32 18.52 63.63
CA ILE A 262 -1.28 18.48 62.17
C ILE A 262 -2.72 18.58 61.64
N THR A 263 -3.02 19.67 60.95
CA THR A 263 -4.35 19.95 60.41
C THR A 263 -4.62 19.24 59.08
N ASP A 264 -3.58 18.99 58.29
CA ASP A 264 -3.68 18.26 57.03
C ASP A 264 -3.86 16.76 57.29
N ALA A 265 -4.94 16.17 56.76
CA ALA A 265 -5.30 14.80 57.05
C ALA A 265 -4.27 13.79 56.53
N SER A 266 -3.70 14.01 55.34
CA SER A 266 -2.72 13.12 54.71
C SER A 266 -1.39 13.13 55.48
N SER A 267 -0.88 14.33 55.80
CA SER A 267 0.31 14.50 56.62
C SER A 267 0.10 13.92 58.03
N ARG A 268 -1.07 14.11 58.64
CA ARG A 268 -1.39 13.57 59.96
C ARG A 268 -1.32 12.03 59.98
N THR A 269 -1.93 11.37 59.00
CA THR A 269 -1.87 9.90 58.88
C THR A 269 -0.43 9.42 58.68
N LEU A 270 0.33 10.06 57.80
CA LEU A 270 1.74 9.72 57.57
C LEU A 270 2.58 9.82 58.86
N PHE A 271 2.41 10.89 59.63
CA PHE A 271 3.13 11.09 60.89
C PHE A 271 2.75 10.04 61.94
N VAL A 272 1.48 9.62 61.98
CA VAL A 272 1.02 8.54 62.88
C VAL A 272 1.54 7.17 62.42
N ASP A 273 1.51 6.87 61.12
CA ASP A 273 2.01 5.61 60.56
C ASP A 273 3.54 5.49 60.70
N ALA A 274 4.27 6.60 60.50
CA ALA A 274 5.69 6.67 60.79
C ALA A 274 5.94 6.39 62.29
N ALA A 275 5.09 6.94 63.16
CA ALA A 275 5.14 6.68 64.58
C ALA A 275 4.88 5.22 64.95
N GLU A 276 4.03 4.50 64.22
CA GLU A 276 3.83 3.08 64.47
C GLU A 276 4.98 2.21 63.93
N PHE A 277 5.50 2.54 62.74
CA PHE A 277 6.52 1.74 62.05
C PHE A 277 7.91 1.83 62.70
N PHE A 278 8.38 3.02 63.06
CA PHE A 278 9.71 3.24 63.62
C PHE A 278 9.71 2.93 65.13
N ASN A 279 9.60 1.65 65.51
CA ASN A 279 9.69 1.24 66.92
C ASN A 279 11.16 1.02 67.35
N LEU A 280 11.70 1.93 68.16
CA LEU A 280 13.08 1.91 68.66
C LEU A 280 13.53 0.55 69.22
N TYR A 281 12.64 -0.26 69.82
CA TYR A 281 13.00 -1.57 70.39
C TYR A 281 13.12 -2.68 69.35
N ASN A 282 12.28 -2.69 68.32
CA ASN A 282 12.35 -3.69 67.24
C ASN A 282 13.64 -3.56 66.40
N PHE A 283 14.28 -2.39 66.44
CA PHE A 283 15.46 -2.09 65.63
C PHE A 283 16.76 -1.95 66.45
N CYS A 284 16.70 -1.75 67.78
CA CYS A 284 17.92 -1.58 68.58
C CYS A 284 17.78 -1.98 70.06
N PRO A 285 18.07 -3.24 70.42
CA PRO A 285 17.96 -3.69 71.81
C PRO A 285 19.02 -3.09 72.73
N ASN A 286 20.27 -2.81 72.29
CA ASN A 286 21.36 -2.47 73.23
C ASN A 286 22.49 -1.52 72.74
N THR A 287 22.62 -1.16 71.45
CA THR A 287 23.68 -0.24 70.99
C THR A 287 23.30 0.42 69.66
N CYS A 288 22.87 1.69 69.67
CA CYS A 288 22.62 2.49 68.46
C CYS A 288 23.48 3.75 68.45
N SER A 289 23.87 4.21 67.27
CA SER A 289 24.52 5.52 67.09
C SER A 289 23.52 6.65 67.36
N ASN A 290 24.01 7.81 67.77
CA ASN A 290 23.20 8.98 68.16
C ASN A 290 22.34 9.58 67.03
N ASN A 291 22.25 8.99 65.83
CA ASN A 291 21.48 9.54 64.69
C ASN A 291 20.67 8.46 63.93
N TYR A 292 20.39 7.30 64.53
CA TYR A 292 19.81 6.14 63.84
C TYR A 292 18.36 6.33 63.34
N TRP A 293 17.60 7.29 63.89
CA TRP A 293 16.27 7.71 63.37
C TRP A 293 16.35 8.41 62.00
N ASN A 294 17.56 8.75 61.57
CA ASN A 294 17.88 9.27 60.25
C ASN A 294 18.62 8.22 59.39
N ASP A 295 18.50 6.92 59.70
CA ASP A 295 19.07 5.86 58.86
C ASP A 295 18.40 5.87 57.47
N PRO A 296 19.15 6.17 56.39
CA PRO A 296 18.59 6.27 55.05
C PRO A 296 17.91 4.98 54.56
N THR A 297 18.35 3.81 55.04
CA THR A 297 17.86 2.50 54.63
C THR A 297 16.49 2.19 55.24
N VAL A 298 16.30 2.56 56.50
CA VAL A 298 15.02 2.36 57.21
C VAL A 298 13.98 3.37 56.70
N ILE A 299 14.38 4.63 56.48
CA ILE A 299 13.54 5.64 55.83
C ILE A 299 13.11 5.18 54.43
N GLN A 300 14.05 4.66 53.64
CA GLN A 300 13.74 4.10 52.32
C GLN A 300 12.69 2.99 52.41
N THR A 301 12.88 2.03 53.32
CA THR A 301 11.97 0.88 53.47
C THR A 301 10.56 1.32 53.87
N PHE A 302 10.45 2.28 54.81
CA PHE A 302 9.16 2.86 55.18
C PHE A 302 8.50 3.59 54.01
N VAL A 303 9.23 4.53 53.37
CA VAL A 303 8.71 5.36 52.28
C VAL A 303 8.20 4.48 51.13
N ILE A 304 8.98 3.46 50.74
CA ILE A 304 8.57 2.54 49.67
C ILE A 304 7.33 1.74 50.09
N ASN A 305 7.31 1.15 51.30
CA ASN A 305 6.18 0.34 51.73
C ASN A 305 4.89 1.16 51.88
N THR A 306 4.99 2.36 52.45
CA THR A 306 3.86 3.27 52.64
C THR A 306 3.35 3.78 51.29
N PHE A 307 4.24 4.23 50.40
CA PHE A 307 3.86 4.67 49.06
C PHE A 307 3.28 3.52 48.23
N SER A 308 3.91 2.35 48.23
CA SER A 308 3.41 1.16 47.54
C SER A 308 2.03 0.74 48.04
N LYS A 309 1.76 0.81 49.35
CA LYS A 309 0.42 0.57 49.90
C LYS A 309 -0.59 1.63 49.45
N MET A 310 -0.20 2.90 49.46
CA MET A 310 -1.06 4.00 49.05
C MET A 310 -1.54 3.86 47.60
N VAL A 311 -0.66 3.41 46.71
CA VAL A 311 -0.98 3.22 45.28
C VAL A 311 -1.41 1.79 44.92
N ASN A 312 -1.61 0.91 45.91
CA ASN A 312 -1.88 -0.52 45.71
C ASN A 312 -0.92 -1.20 44.72
N ALA A 313 0.38 -0.91 44.85
CA ALA A 313 1.42 -1.40 43.95
C ALA A 313 1.57 -2.93 44.03
N THR A 314 1.69 -3.58 42.88
CA THR A 314 2.11 -4.98 42.79
C THR A 314 3.56 -5.17 43.27
N PRO A 315 4.03 -6.40 43.55
CA PRO A 315 5.42 -6.65 43.93
C PRO A 315 6.42 -6.10 42.89
N THR A 316 6.10 -6.23 41.60
CA THR A 316 6.93 -5.69 40.51
C THR A 316 6.93 -4.17 40.50
N GLN A 317 5.76 -3.53 40.70
CA GLN A 317 5.67 -2.07 40.78
C GLN A 317 6.41 -1.53 42.01
N THR A 318 6.36 -2.24 43.14
CA THR A 318 7.13 -1.92 44.36
C THR A 318 8.64 -1.97 44.09
N PHE A 319 9.09 -2.96 43.32
CA PHE A 319 10.48 -3.00 42.88
C PHE A 319 10.85 -1.80 41.99
N ILE A 320 9.98 -1.42 41.05
CA ILE A 320 10.19 -0.23 40.21
C ILE A 320 10.23 1.05 41.04
N ILE A 321 9.29 1.23 41.99
CA ILE A 321 9.24 2.36 42.93
C ILE A 321 10.56 2.45 43.71
N ASN A 322 11.11 1.32 44.16
CA ASN A 322 12.42 1.28 44.80
C ASN A 322 13.55 1.78 43.88
N GLN A 323 13.57 1.36 42.61
CA GLN A 323 14.55 1.85 41.64
C GLN A 323 14.44 3.37 41.41
N ILE A 324 13.22 3.91 41.39
CA ILE A 324 12.97 5.35 41.25
C ILE A 324 13.51 6.10 42.48
N TYR A 325 13.28 5.58 43.69
CA TYR A 325 13.81 6.17 44.92
C TYR A 325 15.35 6.24 44.90
N LEU A 326 16.00 5.18 44.41
CA LEU A 326 17.46 5.07 44.33
C LEU A 326 18.12 6.06 43.37
N LEU A 327 17.36 6.76 42.50
CA LEU A 327 17.91 7.79 41.61
C LEU A 327 18.48 9.02 42.34
N GLY A 328 18.12 9.23 43.61
CA GLY A 328 18.60 10.39 44.38
C GLY A 328 17.74 11.64 44.23
N ALA A 329 17.88 12.60 45.15
CA ALA A 329 17.04 13.82 45.18
C ALA A 329 17.30 14.77 44.00
N SER A 330 18.50 14.70 43.40
CA SER A 330 18.93 15.54 42.28
C SER A 330 18.71 14.89 40.91
N ALA A 331 17.96 13.79 40.84
CA ALA A 331 17.71 13.08 39.59
C ALA A 331 17.03 14.01 38.57
N GLY A 332 17.54 14.01 37.35
CA GLY A 332 17.05 14.82 36.25
C GLY A 332 16.43 14.00 35.13
N PHE A 333 16.09 14.68 34.04
CA PHE A 333 15.49 14.06 32.86
C PHE A 333 16.33 12.90 32.27
N VAL A 334 17.67 13.01 32.32
CA VAL A 334 18.59 11.96 31.83
C VAL A 334 18.51 10.68 32.68
N ASP A 335 18.36 10.82 34.00
CA ASP A 335 18.23 9.66 34.90
C ASP A 335 16.89 8.95 34.68
N PHE A 336 15.81 9.72 34.50
CA PHE A 336 14.48 9.19 34.22
C PHE A 336 14.42 8.44 32.88
N THR A 337 15.02 9.01 31.84
CA THR A 337 15.11 8.39 30.51
C THR A 337 15.98 7.12 30.52
N THR A 338 17.05 7.10 31.31
CA THR A 338 17.92 5.92 31.47
C THR A 338 17.22 4.78 32.21
N LEU A 339 16.51 5.10 33.31
CA LEU A 339 15.73 4.11 34.06
C LEU A 339 14.59 3.57 33.20
N ALA A 340 13.82 4.44 32.55
CA ALA A 340 12.73 4.04 31.66
C ALA A 340 13.21 3.09 30.55
N GLY A 341 14.35 3.36 29.93
CA GLY A 341 14.93 2.47 28.92
C GLY A 341 15.36 1.11 29.48
N THR A 342 15.81 1.06 30.74
CA THR A 342 16.16 -0.20 31.42
C THR A 342 14.91 -1.01 31.80
N LEU A 343 13.86 -0.33 32.27
CA LEU A 343 12.57 -0.96 32.53
C LEU A 343 11.96 -1.53 31.25
N LEU A 344 12.01 -0.77 30.16
CA LEU A 344 11.52 -1.19 28.85
C LEU A 344 12.21 -2.49 28.39
N ARG A 345 13.54 -2.62 28.58
CA ARG A 345 14.31 -3.82 28.22
C ARG A 345 14.08 -5.02 29.12
N ASN A 346 13.85 -4.82 30.42
CA ASN A 346 13.83 -5.92 31.39
C ASN A 346 12.42 -6.51 31.60
N TYR A 347 11.37 -5.73 31.36
CA TYR A 347 9.98 -6.12 31.62
C TYR A 347 9.15 -6.20 30.34
N SER A 348 8.03 -6.92 30.39
CA SER A 348 7.06 -7.03 29.30
C SER A 348 5.96 -5.98 29.41
N ILE A 349 5.20 -5.79 28.32
CA ILE A 349 4.07 -4.87 28.24
C ILE A 349 3.07 -5.06 29.40
N LYS A 350 2.81 -6.31 29.80
CA LYS A 350 1.89 -6.64 30.90
C LYS A 350 2.37 -6.20 32.28
N SER A 351 3.68 -5.99 32.41
CA SER A 351 4.34 -5.73 33.69
C SER A 351 4.59 -4.25 33.95
N TYR A 352 4.39 -3.39 32.94
CA TYR A 352 4.63 -1.97 33.08
C TYR A 352 3.61 -1.32 34.03
N PRO A 353 4.05 -0.39 34.91
CA PRO A 353 3.20 0.26 35.91
C PRO A 353 2.12 1.15 35.29
N VAL A 354 2.32 1.58 34.04
CA VAL A 354 1.43 2.45 33.29
C VAL A 354 1.07 1.80 31.97
N GLN A 355 -0.18 1.99 31.55
CA GLN A 355 -0.73 1.46 30.32
C GLN A 355 -1.23 2.64 29.47
N PRO A 356 -1.02 2.62 28.13
CA PRO A 356 -1.65 3.58 27.24
C PRO A 356 -3.17 3.40 27.25
N SER A 357 -3.88 4.43 26.80
CA SER A 357 -5.31 4.32 26.52
C SER A 357 -5.58 3.18 25.53
N HIS A 358 -6.75 2.55 25.64
CA HIS A 358 -7.14 1.43 24.79
C HIS A 358 -7.00 1.74 23.29
N ASP A 359 -7.39 2.94 22.86
CA ASP A 359 -7.35 3.32 21.43
C ASP A 359 -5.92 3.33 20.88
N VAL A 360 -5.01 4.00 21.59
CA VAL A 360 -3.58 4.03 21.24
C VAL A 360 -2.98 2.63 21.25
N TYR A 361 -3.39 1.76 22.19
CA TYR A 361 -2.96 0.37 22.22
C TYR A 361 -3.41 -0.39 20.96
N THR A 362 -4.69 -0.26 20.59
CA THR A 362 -5.29 -0.94 19.44
C THR A 362 -4.83 -0.42 18.08
N GLN A 363 -4.11 0.70 18.02
CA GLN A 363 -3.45 1.18 16.80
C GLN A 363 -2.18 0.38 16.46
N PHE A 364 -1.52 -0.23 17.45
CA PHE A 364 -0.27 -0.96 17.25
C PHE A 364 -0.38 -2.45 17.56
N ILE A 365 -1.35 -2.89 18.36
CA ILE A 365 -1.55 -4.30 18.71
C ILE A 365 -2.98 -4.73 18.38
N SER A 366 -3.13 -5.87 17.72
CA SER A 366 -4.44 -6.44 17.36
C SER A 366 -5.30 -6.73 18.59
N GLY A 367 -6.63 -6.75 18.43
CA GLY A 367 -7.54 -7.12 19.51
C GLY A 367 -7.31 -8.53 20.05
N SER A 368 -6.83 -9.44 19.20
CA SER A 368 -6.42 -10.81 19.55
C SER A 368 -5.03 -10.90 20.22
N ASN A 369 -4.23 -9.83 20.21
CA ASN A 369 -2.83 -9.78 20.67
C ASN A 369 -1.88 -10.74 19.95
N ASP A 370 -2.19 -11.10 18.71
CA ASP A 370 -1.36 -11.97 17.84
C ASP A 370 -0.52 -11.19 16.83
N THR A 371 -0.84 -9.91 16.61
CA THR A 371 -0.26 -9.09 15.55
C THR A 371 0.12 -7.73 16.12
N MET A 372 1.34 -7.28 15.82
CA MET A 372 1.86 -5.97 16.20
C MET A 372 2.37 -5.22 14.97
N LEU A 373 2.12 -3.92 14.92
CA LEU A 373 2.60 -3.01 13.88
C LEU A 373 3.76 -2.15 14.37
N LEU A 374 4.72 -1.92 13.49
CA LEU A 374 5.69 -0.85 13.56
C LEU A 374 5.58 -0.01 12.30
N ILE A 375 5.69 1.31 12.45
CA ILE A 375 5.60 2.27 11.35
C ILE A 375 6.95 2.95 11.21
N LEU A 376 7.55 2.83 10.03
CA LEU A 376 8.81 3.46 9.66
C LEU A 376 8.52 4.64 8.75
N ASP A 377 8.66 5.86 9.26
CA ASP A 377 8.37 7.07 8.50
C ASP A 377 9.63 7.58 7.80
N PHE A 378 9.53 7.88 6.51
CA PHE A 378 10.61 8.46 5.73
C PHE A 378 10.39 9.96 5.48
N LYS A 379 11.48 10.70 5.31
CA LYS A 379 11.40 12.13 4.96
C LYS A 379 10.91 12.29 3.52
N THR A 380 9.95 13.19 3.31
CA THR A 380 9.32 13.47 2.01
C THR A 380 10.27 14.00 0.94
N ASN A 381 11.37 14.66 1.31
CA ASN A 381 12.38 15.20 0.39
C ASN A 381 13.58 14.26 0.19
N GLY A 382 13.47 12.99 0.60
CA GLY A 382 14.52 11.99 0.54
C GLY A 382 14.52 11.14 -0.74
N LEU A 383 15.49 10.22 -0.81
CA LEU A 383 15.45 9.07 -1.73
C LEU A 383 14.18 8.25 -1.49
N ASP A 384 13.64 7.66 -2.55
CA ASP A 384 12.45 6.81 -2.51
C ASP A 384 12.58 5.70 -1.45
N PRO A 385 11.67 5.62 -0.45
CA PRO A 385 11.69 4.60 0.59
C PRO A 385 11.73 3.16 0.05
N LYS A 386 11.19 2.94 -1.16
CA LYS A 386 11.25 1.67 -1.90
C LYS A 386 12.68 1.10 -1.94
N ASN A 387 13.68 1.96 -2.13
CA ASN A 387 15.09 1.55 -2.24
C ASN A 387 15.67 1.02 -0.91
N SER A 388 15.00 1.28 0.22
CA SER A 388 15.42 0.80 1.55
C SER A 388 14.80 -0.57 1.91
N ILE A 389 13.82 -1.06 1.16
CA ILE A 389 13.04 -2.27 1.52
C ILE A 389 13.94 -3.52 1.61
N ALA A 390 14.87 -3.69 0.66
CA ALA A 390 15.82 -4.80 0.69
C ALA A 390 16.67 -4.83 1.97
N SER A 391 17.12 -3.65 2.40
CA SER A 391 17.89 -3.47 3.62
C SER A 391 17.04 -3.72 4.86
N ILE A 392 15.83 -3.16 4.93
CA ILE A 392 14.89 -3.37 6.05
C ILE A 392 14.60 -4.87 6.23
N ARG A 393 14.36 -5.62 5.15
CA ARG A 393 14.14 -7.07 5.22
C ARG A 393 15.39 -7.84 5.67
N THR A 394 16.57 -7.33 5.35
CA THR A 394 17.84 -7.88 5.85
C THR A 394 17.99 -7.60 7.34
N ASP A 395 17.65 -6.39 7.79
CA ASP A 395 17.63 -6.00 9.19
C ASP A 395 16.62 -6.80 10.00
N VAL A 396 15.45 -7.14 9.44
CA VAL A 396 14.48 -8.04 10.09
C VAL A 396 15.13 -9.40 10.37
N LYS A 397 15.81 -9.99 9.38
CA LYS A 397 16.52 -11.28 9.55
C LYS A 397 17.65 -11.17 10.57
N GLN A 398 18.41 -10.07 10.52
CA GLN A 398 19.49 -9.82 11.47
C GLN A 398 18.95 -9.64 12.90
N ALA A 399 17.85 -8.91 13.07
CA ALA A 399 17.21 -8.72 14.35
C ALA A 399 16.77 -10.06 14.95
N ASN A 400 16.07 -10.91 14.18
CA ASN A 400 15.69 -12.26 14.63
C ASN A 400 16.90 -13.10 15.10
N ASN A 401 18.00 -13.07 14.35
CA ASN A 401 19.22 -13.78 14.73
C ASN A 401 19.85 -13.22 16.01
N LEU A 402 19.88 -11.90 16.18
CA LEU A 402 20.47 -11.23 17.34
C LEU A 402 19.62 -11.36 18.60
N SER A 403 18.29 -11.41 18.47
CA SER A 403 17.36 -11.67 19.57
C SER A 403 17.13 -13.16 19.85
N ASN A 404 17.69 -14.06 19.02
CA ASN A 404 17.49 -15.50 19.10
C ASN A 404 15.99 -15.88 19.08
N THR A 405 15.26 -15.29 18.12
CA THR A 405 13.82 -15.46 17.92
C THR A 405 13.52 -15.93 16.50
N ASP A 406 12.48 -16.75 16.34
CA ASP A 406 11.95 -17.18 15.04
C ASP A 406 10.59 -16.52 14.75
N LEU A 407 10.52 -15.20 14.91
CA LEU A 407 9.28 -14.45 14.68
C LEU A 407 8.99 -14.31 13.19
N LEU A 408 7.73 -14.49 12.83
CA LEU A 408 7.22 -14.21 11.48
C LEU A 408 6.96 -12.70 11.36
N VAL A 409 7.86 -12.03 10.65
CA VAL A 409 7.86 -10.58 10.47
C VAL A 409 7.82 -10.25 8.99
N TYR A 410 6.86 -9.42 8.59
CA TYR A 410 6.62 -9.04 7.21
C TYR A 410 6.77 -7.54 7.02
N VAL A 411 7.40 -7.12 5.92
CA VAL A 411 7.49 -5.71 5.51
C VAL A 411 6.46 -5.42 4.43
N THR A 412 5.52 -4.52 4.73
CA THR A 412 4.39 -4.12 3.87
C THR A 412 4.24 -2.60 3.80
N GLY A 413 3.15 -2.11 3.19
CA GLY A 413 2.92 -0.71 2.86
C GLY A 413 3.32 -0.39 1.41
N ALA A 414 2.92 0.79 0.91
CA ALA A 414 3.08 1.16 -0.50
C ALA A 414 4.53 1.03 -1.03
N PRO A 415 5.58 1.45 -0.30
CA PRO A 415 6.95 1.26 -0.79
C PRO A 415 7.37 -0.21 -0.93
N ALA A 416 6.88 -1.10 -0.05
CA ALA A 416 7.15 -2.53 -0.10
C ALA A 416 6.44 -3.21 -1.28
N PHE A 417 5.18 -2.84 -1.56
CA PHE A 417 4.46 -3.30 -2.75
C PHE A 417 5.19 -2.85 -4.03
N ASN A 418 5.59 -1.57 -4.11
CA ASN A 418 6.32 -1.06 -5.27
C ASN A 418 7.65 -1.78 -5.49
N TYR A 419 8.39 -2.07 -4.42
CA TYR A 419 9.63 -2.85 -4.49
C TYR A 419 9.38 -4.27 -4.99
N ASP A 420 8.37 -4.96 -4.43
CA ASP A 420 8.08 -6.34 -4.83
C ASP A 420 7.63 -6.42 -6.30
N ILE A 421 6.71 -5.55 -6.73
CA ILE A 421 6.25 -5.51 -8.12
C ILE A 421 7.39 -5.14 -9.08
N GLU A 422 8.30 -4.24 -8.70
CA GLU A 422 9.50 -3.93 -9.50
C GLU A 422 10.40 -5.16 -9.65
N THR A 423 10.73 -5.82 -8.54
CA THR A 423 11.61 -7.00 -8.58
C THR A 423 10.99 -8.16 -9.36
N GLU A 424 9.68 -8.39 -9.23
CA GLU A 424 8.99 -9.40 -10.03
C GLU A 424 8.88 -9.00 -11.49
N SER A 425 8.63 -7.73 -11.81
CA SER A 425 8.63 -7.27 -13.22
C SER A 425 9.98 -7.46 -13.90
N ILE A 426 11.09 -7.29 -13.16
CA ILE A 426 12.44 -7.55 -13.67
C ILE A 426 12.64 -9.05 -13.90
N ARG A 427 12.22 -9.90 -12.94
CA ARG A 427 12.27 -11.37 -13.08
C ARG A 427 11.41 -11.86 -14.24
N ASP A 428 10.28 -11.23 -14.48
CA ASP A 428 9.41 -11.51 -15.63
C ASP A 428 10.16 -11.27 -16.93
N VAL A 429 10.89 -10.15 -17.08
CA VAL A 429 11.73 -9.91 -18.27
C VAL A 429 12.80 -10.99 -18.43
N GLU A 430 13.47 -11.38 -17.33
CA GLU A 430 14.49 -12.43 -17.34
C GLU A 430 13.94 -13.82 -17.73
N ARG A 431 12.65 -14.09 -17.47
CA ARG A 431 11.99 -15.37 -17.77
C ARG A 431 11.26 -15.36 -19.13
N ILE A 432 10.43 -14.35 -19.38
CA ILE A 432 9.50 -14.26 -20.51
C ILE A 432 10.22 -14.02 -21.84
N ASP A 433 11.16 -13.06 -21.89
CA ASP A 433 11.80 -12.66 -23.14
C ASP A 433 12.64 -13.78 -23.78
N PRO A 434 13.52 -14.50 -23.04
CA PRO A 434 14.29 -15.60 -23.61
C PRO A 434 13.40 -16.75 -24.11
N ILE A 435 12.31 -17.06 -23.40
CA ILE A 435 11.37 -18.11 -23.79
C ILE A 435 10.61 -17.69 -25.05
N THR A 436 10.19 -16.42 -25.15
CA THR A 436 9.57 -15.86 -26.35
C THR A 436 10.49 -15.97 -27.56
N VAL A 437 11.75 -15.56 -27.40
CA VAL A 437 12.77 -15.67 -28.45
C VAL A 437 12.98 -17.13 -28.85
N LEU A 438 13.12 -18.04 -27.90
CA LEU A 438 13.26 -19.48 -28.17
C LEU A 438 12.06 -20.03 -28.95
N LEU A 439 10.84 -19.67 -28.56
CA LEU A 439 9.61 -20.06 -29.23
C LEU A 439 9.57 -19.56 -30.68
N ILE A 440 9.93 -18.30 -30.92
CA ILE A 440 10.06 -17.75 -32.27
C ILE A 440 11.09 -18.55 -33.07
N VAL A 441 12.27 -18.81 -32.51
CA VAL A 441 13.33 -19.58 -33.18
C VAL A 441 12.84 -20.97 -33.59
N VAL A 442 12.16 -21.67 -32.68
CA VAL A 442 11.66 -23.02 -32.91
C VAL A 442 10.54 -23.03 -33.95
N ILE A 443 9.50 -22.22 -33.79
CA ILE A 443 8.34 -22.24 -34.69
C ILE A 443 8.73 -21.79 -36.10
N VAL A 444 9.46 -20.67 -36.22
CA VAL A 444 9.92 -20.16 -37.52
C VAL A 444 10.94 -21.13 -38.14
N GLY A 445 11.76 -21.78 -37.30
CA GLY A 445 12.77 -22.73 -37.76
C GLY A 445 12.15 -23.99 -38.35
N ILE A 446 11.11 -24.50 -37.71
CA ILE A 446 10.29 -25.61 -38.21
C ILE A 446 9.57 -25.19 -39.51
N PHE A 447 8.97 -23.99 -39.52
CA PHE A 447 8.21 -23.49 -40.67
C PHE A 447 9.07 -23.38 -41.93
N PHE A 448 10.24 -22.75 -41.84
CA PHE A 448 11.18 -22.61 -42.96
C PHE A 448 12.10 -23.82 -43.16
N ALA A 449 12.06 -24.82 -42.28
CA ALA A 449 13.02 -25.92 -42.21
C ALA A 449 14.48 -25.41 -42.23
N SER A 450 14.74 -24.36 -41.45
CA SER A 450 16.00 -23.62 -41.47
C SER A 450 16.41 -23.17 -40.07
N LEU A 451 17.71 -23.20 -39.80
CA LEU A 451 18.28 -22.68 -38.55
C LEU A 451 18.63 -21.19 -38.63
N ALA A 452 18.86 -20.66 -39.82
CA ALA A 452 19.26 -19.26 -40.01
C ALA A 452 18.06 -18.32 -40.26
N ALA A 453 16.98 -18.79 -40.90
CA ALA A 453 15.78 -18.00 -41.14
C ALA A 453 15.17 -17.35 -39.87
N PRO A 454 15.11 -18.04 -38.71
CA PRO A 454 14.54 -17.45 -37.49
C PRO A 454 15.41 -16.37 -36.85
N LEU A 455 16.71 -16.34 -37.13
CA LEU A 455 17.60 -15.32 -36.61
C LEU A 455 17.28 -13.92 -37.18
N ILE A 456 16.63 -13.86 -38.35
CA ILE A 456 16.22 -12.60 -38.97
C ILE A 456 15.15 -11.89 -38.14
N PRO A 457 13.95 -12.46 -37.90
CA PRO A 457 12.96 -11.80 -37.04
C PRO A 457 13.51 -11.51 -35.65
N VAL A 458 14.23 -12.46 -35.02
CA VAL A 458 14.76 -12.28 -33.66
C VAL A 458 15.75 -11.11 -33.58
N SER A 459 16.72 -11.03 -34.49
CA SER A 459 17.69 -9.92 -34.47
C SER A 459 17.06 -8.58 -34.85
N ALA A 460 16.19 -8.55 -35.86
CA ALA A 460 15.51 -7.35 -36.29
C ALA A 460 14.62 -6.78 -35.17
N ILE A 461 13.83 -7.64 -34.52
CA ILE A 461 12.95 -7.20 -33.43
C ILE A 461 13.74 -6.91 -32.15
N GLY A 462 14.78 -7.68 -31.83
CA GLY A 462 15.66 -7.36 -30.69
C GLY A 462 16.29 -5.96 -30.80
N ILE A 463 16.78 -5.58 -32.00
CA ILE A 463 17.25 -4.22 -32.27
C ILE A 463 16.13 -3.19 -32.09
N SER A 464 14.93 -3.51 -32.59
CA SER A 464 13.77 -2.62 -32.49
C SER A 464 13.36 -2.38 -31.03
N VAL A 465 13.30 -3.44 -30.21
CA VAL A 465 12.94 -3.38 -28.78
C VAL A 465 13.93 -2.53 -28.01
N GLY A 466 15.24 -2.70 -28.24
CA GLY A 466 16.26 -1.85 -27.62
C GLY A 466 16.07 -0.37 -27.93
N ILE A 467 15.86 -0.03 -29.21
CA ILE A 467 15.59 1.37 -29.62
C ILE A 467 14.29 1.88 -29.00
N ALA A 468 13.24 1.05 -28.97
CA ALA A 468 11.95 1.41 -28.39
C ALA A 468 12.07 1.74 -26.90
N PHE A 469 12.80 0.94 -26.12
CA PHE A 469 13.08 1.24 -24.71
C PHE A 469 13.88 2.54 -24.52
N GLY A 470 14.84 2.82 -25.41
CA GLY A 470 15.51 4.13 -25.44
C GLY A 470 14.53 5.30 -25.61
N LEU A 471 13.52 5.16 -26.47
CA LEU A 471 12.46 6.17 -26.63
C LEU A 471 11.51 6.23 -25.43
N VAL A 472 11.18 5.08 -24.82
CA VAL A 472 10.35 5.03 -23.61
C VAL A 472 11.01 5.83 -22.48
N TYR A 473 12.33 5.73 -22.31
CA TYR A 473 13.06 6.55 -21.34
C TYR A 473 12.95 8.05 -21.64
N VAL A 474 13.13 8.45 -22.91
CA VAL A 474 12.99 9.86 -23.33
C VAL A 474 11.59 10.39 -23.02
N ILE A 475 10.56 9.58 -23.24
CA ILE A 475 9.17 9.99 -22.98
C ILE A 475 8.83 10.00 -21.50
N GLY A 476 9.32 9.01 -20.76
CA GLY A 476 9.27 8.94 -19.31
C GLY A 476 9.84 10.17 -18.62
N THR A 477 10.94 10.69 -19.17
CA THR A 477 11.65 11.83 -18.59
C THR A 477 11.00 13.17 -18.92
N TRP A 478 10.45 13.33 -20.14
CA TRP A 478 10.03 14.66 -20.65
C TRP A 478 8.53 14.86 -20.78
N PHE A 479 7.73 13.79 -20.91
CA PHE A 479 6.32 13.90 -21.29
C PHE A 479 5.36 13.30 -20.27
N THR A 480 5.53 12.03 -19.90
CA THR A 480 4.59 11.31 -19.04
C THR A 480 5.28 10.17 -18.32
N SER A 481 4.85 9.88 -17.10
CA SER A 481 5.23 8.67 -16.39
C SER A 481 4.84 7.41 -17.18
N VAL A 482 5.64 6.34 -17.05
CA VAL A 482 5.47 5.10 -17.81
C VAL A 482 5.05 3.97 -16.88
N HIS A 483 3.99 3.25 -17.24
CA HIS A 483 3.48 2.16 -16.42
C HIS A 483 4.37 0.91 -16.53
N PHE A 484 4.56 0.18 -15.42
CA PHE A 484 5.46 -0.99 -15.37
C PHE A 484 5.10 -2.11 -16.36
N LEU A 485 3.82 -2.22 -16.72
CA LEU A 485 3.35 -3.18 -17.72
C LEU A 485 4.05 -3.04 -19.08
N ILE A 486 4.63 -1.86 -19.39
CA ILE A 486 5.44 -1.67 -20.61
C ILE A 486 6.70 -2.52 -20.63
N LEU A 487 7.27 -2.89 -19.48
CA LEU A 487 8.46 -3.74 -19.43
C LEU A 487 8.23 -5.11 -20.09
N THR A 488 7.03 -5.67 -19.96
CA THR A 488 6.69 -6.99 -20.52
C THR A 488 5.82 -6.88 -21.77
N LEU A 489 4.82 -6.00 -21.78
CA LEU A 489 3.88 -5.89 -22.91
C LEU A 489 4.56 -5.37 -24.18
N LEU A 490 5.46 -4.39 -24.08
CA LEU A 490 6.10 -3.80 -25.25
C LEU A 490 6.97 -4.83 -26.01
N PRO A 491 7.92 -5.55 -25.38
CA PRO A 491 8.67 -6.61 -26.05
C PRO A 491 7.75 -7.67 -26.63
N VAL A 492 6.78 -8.18 -25.87
CA VAL A 492 5.88 -9.25 -26.32
C VAL A 492 5.05 -8.83 -27.53
N ALA A 493 4.47 -7.62 -27.51
CA ALA A 493 3.72 -7.09 -28.65
C ALA A 493 4.61 -6.90 -29.89
N MET A 494 5.85 -6.40 -29.70
CA MET A 494 6.82 -6.24 -30.79
C MET A 494 7.31 -7.58 -31.34
N PHE A 495 7.53 -8.57 -30.48
CA PHE A 495 7.89 -9.92 -30.87
C PHE A 495 6.77 -10.63 -31.61
N GLY A 496 5.51 -10.46 -31.22
CA GLY A 496 4.37 -10.94 -32.01
C GLY A 496 4.29 -10.23 -33.36
N ALA A 497 3.86 -8.97 -33.35
CA ALA A 497 3.59 -8.18 -34.57
C ALA A 497 4.80 -8.07 -35.51
N GLY A 498 5.95 -7.71 -34.93
CA GLY A 498 7.16 -7.44 -35.68
C GLY A 498 7.76 -8.69 -36.30
N SER A 499 7.72 -9.83 -35.59
CA SER A 499 8.20 -11.09 -36.17
C SER A 499 7.30 -11.54 -37.32
N ASP A 500 5.98 -11.31 -37.21
CA ASP A 500 5.03 -11.60 -38.29
C ASP A 500 5.39 -10.83 -39.56
N TYR A 501 5.67 -9.53 -39.46
CA TYR A 501 6.11 -8.71 -40.60
C TYR A 501 7.37 -9.29 -41.27
N CYS A 502 8.34 -9.71 -40.46
CA CYS A 502 9.57 -10.34 -40.93
C CYS A 502 9.28 -11.68 -41.64
N ILE A 503 8.46 -12.55 -41.02
CA ILE A 503 8.12 -13.87 -41.55
C ILE A 503 7.38 -13.74 -42.89
N PHE A 504 6.42 -12.83 -43.01
CA PHE A 504 5.71 -12.59 -44.26
C PHE A 504 6.65 -12.13 -45.38
N LEU A 505 7.56 -11.20 -45.09
CA LEU A 505 8.51 -10.71 -46.07
C LEU A 505 9.51 -11.80 -46.51
N VAL A 506 10.06 -12.56 -45.55
CA VAL A 506 10.98 -13.69 -45.82
C VAL A 506 10.27 -14.80 -46.59
N SER A 507 9.02 -15.11 -46.24
CA SER A 507 8.19 -16.09 -46.94
C SER A 507 7.93 -15.68 -48.39
N ARG A 508 7.63 -14.39 -48.62
CA ARG A 508 7.45 -13.88 -49.98
C ARG A 508 8.75 -13.94 -50.78
N TYR A 509 9.88 -13.58 -50.19
CA TYR A 509 11.19 -13.76 -50.83
C TYR A 509 11.42 -15.23 -51.21
N ALA A 510 11.12 -16.17 -50.31
CA ALA A 510 11.23 -17.60 -50.59
C ALA A 510 10.33 -18.04 -51.75
N GLU A 511 9.09 -17.56 -51.81
CA GLU A 511 8.14 -17.82 -52.89
C GLU A 511 8.67 -17.32 -54.25
N GLU A 512 9.13 -16.06 -54.31
CA GLU A 512 9.67 -15.44 -55.52
C GLU A 512 10.93 -16.17 -56.03
N ARG A 513 11.83 -16.59 -55.11
CA ARG A 513 13.00 -17.42 -55.44
C ARG A 513 12.60 -18.79 -55.97
N ARG A 514 11.56 -19.41 -55.42
CA ARG A 514 11.02 -20.70 -55.90
C ARG A 514 10.38 -20.60 -57.28
N MET A 515 9.89 -19.42 -57.68
CA MET A 515 9.43 -19.13 -59.05
C MET A 515 10.57 -18.88 -60.04
N GLY A 516 11.83 -19.03 -59.63
CA GLY A 516 13.01 -18.94 -60.51
C GLY A 516 13.59 -17.54 -60.70
N ARG A 517 13.07 -16.52 -59.98
CA ARG A 517 13.53 -15.12 -60.12
C ARG A 517 14.84 -14.88 -59.40
N GLY A 518 15.71 -14.01 -59.92
CA GLY A 518 17.02 -13.66 -59.33
C GLY A 518 16.92 -13.09 -57.90
N LYS A 519 18.01 -13.12 -57.13
CA LYS A 519 18.01 -12.69 -55.71
C LYS A 519 17.54 -11.25 -55.51
N LYS A 520 18.11 -10.30 -56.26
CA LYS A 520 17.75 -8.88 -56.17
C LYS A 520 16.31 -8.64 -56.61
N ASP A 521 15.90 -9.26 -57.71
CA ASP A 521 14.53 -9.15 -58.24
C ASP A 521 13.50 -9.74 -57.29
N ALA A 522 13.83 -10.85 -56.62
CA ALA A 522 12.98 -11.47 -55.61
C ALA A 522 12.81 -10.56 -54.38
N VAL A 523 13.88 -9.89 -53.91
CA VAL A 523 13.77 -8.89 -52.84
C VAL A 523 12.92 -7.70 -53.30
N GLU A 524 13.13 -7.17 -54.51
CA GLU A 524 12.36 -6.04 -55.05
C GLU A 524 10.86 -6.37 -55.12
N ARG A 525 10.51 -7.56 -55.62
CA ARG A 525 9.11 -7.99 -55.70
C ARG A 525 8.52 -8.32 -54.34
N ALA A 526 9.29 -8.91 -53.43
CA ALA A 526 8.82 -9.17 -52.08
C ALA A 526 8.47 -7.87 -51.36
N VAL A 527 9.35 -6.87 -51.39
CA VAL A 527 9.07 -5.55 -50.80
C VAL A 527 7.93 -4.83 -51.53
N THR A 528 7.83 -4.95 -52.86
CA THR A 528 6.76 -4.28 -53.61
C THR A 528 5.37 -4.80 -53.25
N TRP A 529 5.19 -6.11 -53.10
CA TRP A 529 3.87 -6.71 -52.84
C TRP A 529 3.60 -6.97 -51.36
N ALA A 530 4.54 -7.61 -50.66
CA ALA A 530 4.38 -7.87 -49.23
C ALA A 530 4.56 -6.59 -48.42
N GLY A 531 5.42 -5.67 -48.84
CA GLY A 531 5.64 -4.40 -48.14
C GLY A 531 4.40 -3.50 -48.10
N GLU A 532 3.57 -3.50 -49.15
CA GLU A 532 2.27 -2.78 -49.12
C GLU A 532 1.35 -3.36 -48.04
N SER A 533 1.22 -4.69 -47.99
CA SER A 533 0.39 -5.37 -47.01
C SER A 533 0.91 -5.19 -45.57
N ILE A 534 2.23 -5.31 -45.37
CA ILE A 534 2.90 -5.11 -44.08
C ILE A 534 2.73 -3.67 -43.61
N ALA A 535 2.87 -2.67 -44.49
CA ALA A 535 2.68 -1.27 -44.13
C ALA A 535 1.24 -0.97 -43.74
N THR A 536 0.25 -1.54 -44.45
CA THR A 536 -1.17 -1.36 -44.09
C THR A 536 -1.52 -2.02 -42.76
N SER A 537 -0.97 -3.19 -42.50
CA SER A 537 -1.15 -3.93 -41.25
C SER A 537 -0.45 -3.22 -40.08
N GLY A 538 0.83 -2.83 -40.21
CA GLY A 538 1.50 -2.04 -39.19
C GLY A 538 0.82 -0.69 -38.91
N ALA A 539 0.27 -0.03 -39.93
CA ALA A 539 -0.47 1.22 -39.75
C ALA A 539 -1.78 1.03 -38.95
N THR A 540 -2.51 -0.08 -39.13
CA THR A 540 -3.71 -0.36 -38.30
C THR A 540 -3.33 -0.55 -36.85
N VAL A 541 -2.21 -1.21 -36.58
CA VAL A 541 -1.71 -1.42 -35.22
C VAL A 541 -1.27 -0.11 -34.57
N VAL A 542 -0.49 0.71 -35.29
CA VAL A 542 -0.06 2.04 -34.82
C VAL A 542 -1.26 2.92 -34.49
N ILE A 543 -2.33 2.88 -35.29
CA ILE A 543 -3.54 3.68 -35.04
C ILE A 543 -4.38 3.09 -33.90
N ALA A 544 -4.46 1.77 -33.77
CA ALA A 544 -5.11 1.13 -32.64
C ALA A 544 -4.45 1.55 -31.32
N PHE A 545 -3.13 1.41 -31.18
CA PHE A 545 -2.42 1.89 -29.99
C PHE A 545 -2.38 3.42 -29.87
N GLY A 546 -2.36 4.13 -31.00
CA GLY A 546 -2.45 5.59 -31.02
C GLY A 546 -3.77 6.12 -30.46
N SER A 547 -4.86 5.35 -30.54
CA SER A 547 -6.13 5.73 -29.89
C SER A 547 -6.05 5.67 -28.36
N LEU A 548 -5.31 4.71 -27.78
CA LEU A 548 -5.00 4.68 -26.35
C LEU A 548 -4.18 5.92 -25.93
N ALA A 549 -3.32 6.44 -26.81
CA ALA A 549 -2.55 7.65 -26.54
C ALA A 549 -3.41 8.92 -26.36
N ILE A 550 -4.71 8.87 -26.69
CA ILE A 550 -5.67 9.97 -26.51
C ILE A 550 -6.44 9.82 -25.19
N ALA A 551 -6.19 8.75 -24.42
CA ALA A 551 -6.81 8.50 -23.12
C ALA A 551 -6.74 9.68 -22.16
N GLY A 552 -7.85 9.92 -21.43
CA GLY A 552 -7.84 10.82 -20.28
C GLY A 552 -7.01 10.24 -19.13
N PHE A 553 -7.10 8.92 -18.93
CA PHE A 553 -6.38 8.20 -17.90
C PHE A 553 -4.91 7.98 -18.29
N GLY A 554 -4.01 8.44 -17.43
CA GLY A 554 -2.57 8.52 -17.74
C GLY A 554 -1.91 7.16 -18.01
N MET A 555 -2.37 6.09 -17.36
CA MET A 555 -1.83 4.73 -17.53
C MET A 555 -2.07 4.23 -18.96
N LEU A 556 -3.33 4.25 -19.43
CA LEU A 556 -3.72 3.83 -20.78
C LEU A 556 -3.01 4.68 -21.84
N ARG A 557 -2.90 6.00 -21.59
CA ARG A 557 -2.13 6.91 -22.44
C ARG A 557 -0.66 6.50 -22.56
N SER A 558 -0.01 6.25 -21.43
CA SER A 558 1.41 5.88 -21.41
C SER A 558 1.65 4.57 -22.16
N ILE A 559 0.74 3.59 -21.99
CA ILE A 559 0.82 2.29 -22.66
C ILE A 559 0.64 2.46 -24.18
N GLY A 560 -0.38 3.21 -24.59
CA GLY A 560 -0.66 3.51 -25.98
C GLY A 560 0.51 4.17 -26.69
N ILE A 561 1.10 5.21 -26.09
CA ILE A 561 2.26 5.92 -26.66
C ILE A 561 3.45 4.97 -26.82
N ALA A 562 3.85 4.28 -25.74
CA ALA A 562 5.01 3.39 -25.74
C ALA A 562 4.90 2.29 -26.81
N VAL A 563 3.76 1.60 -26.86
CA VAL A 563 3.55 0.49 -27.81
C VAL A 563 3.38 1.00 -29.25
N MET A 564 2.67 2.12 -29.47
CA MET A 564 2.56 2.75 -30.79
C MET A 564 3.93 3.05 -31.40
N MET A 565 4.85 3.62 -30.63
CA MET A 565 6.21 3.92 -31.12
C MET A 565 7.04 2.68 -31.33
N GLY A 566 6.98 1.71 -30.39
CA GLY A 566 7.68 0.44 -30.54
C GLY A 566 7.28 -0.28 -31.83
N ILE A 567 5.99 -0.34 -32.11
CA ILE A 567 5.47 -0.97 -33.33
C ILE A 567 5.81 -0.15 -34.58
N SER A 568 5.81 1.18 -34.48
CA SER A 568 6.30 2.04 -35.57
C SER A 568 7.76 1.75 -35.91
N ILE A 569 8.62 1.57 -34.91
CA ILE A 569 10.02 1.18 -35.09
C ILE A 569 10.11 -0.22 -35.70
N ALA A 570 9.38 -1.19 -35.13
CA ALA A 570 9.36 -2.57 -35.64
C ALA A 570 8.96 -2.62 -37.13
N LEU A 571 7.95 -1.83 -37.53
CA LEU A 571 7.51 -1.70 -38.90
C LEU A 571 8.60 -1.12 -39.81
N LEU A 572 9.26 -0.03 -39.37
CA LEU A 572 10.36 0.58 -40.12
C LEU A 572 11.53 -0.39 -40.28
N VAL A 573 11.89 -1.12 -39.23
CA VAL A 573 12.94 -2.15 -39.25
C VAL A 573 12.55 -3.30 -40.19
N ALA A 574 11.31 -3.79 -40.12
CA ALA A 574 10.81 -4.84 -41.00
C ALA A 574 10.85 -4.43 -42.49
N LEU A 575 10.55 -3.16 -42.81
CA LEU A 575 10.55 -2.66 -44.18
C LEU A 575 11.92 -2.20 -44.69
N THR A 576 12.94 -2.08 -43.83
CA THR A 576 14.27 -1.56 -44.21
C THR A 576 15.40 -2.54 -43.90
N LEU A 577 15.55 -2.96 -42.64
CA LEU A 577 16.62 -3.85 -42.19
C LEU A 577 16.45 -5.26 -42.73
N VAL A 578 15.23 -5.81 -42.72
CA VAL A 578 14.97 -7.18 -43.20
C VAL A 578 15.30 -7.33 -44.70
N PRO A 579 14.83 -6.46 -45.62
CA PRO A 579 15.25 -6.51 -47.02
C PRO A 579 16.76 -6.33 -47.20
N ALA A 580 17.42 -5.52 -46.36
CA ALA A 580 18.87 -5.36 -46.40
C ALA A 580 19.59 -6.68 -46.04
N ILE A 581 19.15 -7.35 -44.97
CA ILE A 581 19.64 -8.68 -44.56
C ILE A 581 19.39 -9.71 -45.68
N LEU A 582 18.18 -9.77 -46.24
CA LEU A 582 17.84 -10.64 -47.37
C LEU A 582 18.74 -10.39 -48.57
N SER A 583 19.03 -9.13 -48.90
CA SER A 583 19.93 -8.77 -49.99
C SER A 583 21.38 -9.14 -49.73
N MET A 584 21.83 -9.13 -48.47
CA MET A 584 23.22 -9.44 -48.09
C MET A 584 23.48 -10.95 -48.05
N PHE A 585 22.61 -11.71 -47.38
CA PHE A 585 22.81 -13.15 -47.15
C PHE A 585 22.13 -14.03 -48.21
N GLY A 586 21.09 -13.53 -48.88
CA GLY A 586 20.37 -14.23 -49.94
C GLY A 586 19.91 -15.61 -49.52
N ASP A 587 20.09 -16.61 -50.39
CA ASP A 587 19.59 -17.97 -50.16
C ASP A 587 20.26 -18.72 -49.01
N LYS A 588 21.40 -18.24 -48.48
CA LYS A 588 22.09 -18.86 -47.34
C LYS A 588 21.21 -18.90 -46.08
N ILE A 589 20.25 -17.98 -45.99
CA ILE A 589 19.29 -17.88 -44.89
C ILE A 589 18.43 -19.14 -44.76
N PHE A 590 18.21 -19.90 -45.84
CA PHE A 590 17.40 -21.12 -45.79
C PHE A 590 18.21 -22.38 -45.47
N TRP A 591 19.48 -22.25 -45.06
CA TRP A 591 20.29 -23.40 -44.64
C TRP A 591 19.75 -23.98 -43.30
N PRO A 592 19.79 -25.32 -43.09
CA PRO A 592 20.26 -26.39 -43.98
C PRO A 592 19.21 -26.89 -44.99
N GLY A 593 17.92 -26.61 -44.79
CA GLY A 593 16.85 -27.21 -45.60
C GLY A 593 16.80 -26.76 -47.07
N GLY A 594 17.36 -25.59 -47.37
CA GLY A 594 17.38 -24.99 -48.70
C GLY A 594 15.98 -24.64 -49.24
N LEU A 595 15.94 -24.00 -50.41
CA LEU A 595 14.68 -23.62 -51.07
C LEU A 595 13.88 -24.82 -51.62
N GLY A 596 14.44 -26.03 -51.60
CA GLY A 596 13.99 -27.20 -52.39
C GLY A 596 13.25 -28.33 -51.65
N LEU A 597 13.34 -28.47 -50.32
CA LEU A 597 12.72 -29.58 -49.58
C LEU A 597 11.18 -29.61 -49.69
N TRP A 598 10.54 -28.45 -49.90
CA TRP A 598 9.09 -28.33 -50.06
C TRP A 598 8.53 -28.85 -51.41
N ARG A 599 9.35 -28.94 -52.46
CA ARG A 599 8.89 -29.35 -53.81
C ARG A 599 8.64 -30.85 -53.93
N LYS A 600 9.30 -31.69 -53.13
CA LYS A 600 9.17 -33.16 -53.24
C LYS A 600 7.97 -33.77 -52.50
N LYS A 601 7.44 -33.14 -51.44
CA LYS A 601 6.31 -33.69 -50.64
C LYS A 601 4.91 -33.31 -51.14
N LYS A 602 4.73 -32.20 -51.88
CA LYS A 602 3.40 -31.73 -52.33
C LYS A 602 2.84 -32.45 -53.58
N ALA A 603 3.60 -33.37 -54.19
CA ALA A 603 3.18 -34.09 -55.38
C ALA A 603 2.25 -35.29 -55.13
N LYS A 604 1.88 -35.61 -53.87
CA LYS A 604 1.12 -36.85 -53.54
C LYS A 604 -0.05 -36.72 -52.54
N GLY A 605 -0.54 -35.52 -52.20
CA GLY A 605 -1.75 -35.39 -51.36
C GLY A 605 -2.31 -33.98 -51.24
N SER A 606 -3.62 -33.84 -51.02
CA SER A 606 -4.27 -32.54 -50.81
C SER A 606 -3.86 -31.94 -49.47
N SER A 607 -3.31 -30.72 -49.51
CA SER A 607 -2.92 -29.96 -48.31
C SER A 607 -4.10 -29.85 -47.33
N TYR A 608 -3.85 -29.82 -46.01
CA TYR A 608 -4.88 -29.57 -45.00
C TYR A 608 -5.73 -28.35 -45.37
N TYR A 609 -5.07 -27.24 -45.76
CA TYR A 609 -5.73 -26.00 -46.17
C TYR A 609 -6.57 -26.15 -47.44
N ALA A 610 -6.16 -27.01 -48.39
CA ALA A 610 -6.98 -27.31 -49.56
C ALA A 610 -8.25 -28.08 -49.18
N ARG A 611 -8.17 -29.00 -48.20
CA ARG A 611 -9.34 -29.71 -47.67
C ARG A 611 -10.24 -28.79 -46.87
N ALA A 612 -9.68 -27.93 -46.02
CA ALA A 612 -10.41 -26.96 -45.24
C ALA A 612 -11.11 -25.92 -46.12
N ALA A 613 -10.45 -25.42 -47.17
CA ALA A 613 -11.06 -24.52 -48.15
C ALA A 613 -12.28 -25.16 -48.84
N ARG A 614 -12.15 -26.41 -49.31
CA ARG A 614 -13.27 -27.16 -49.93
C ARG A 614 -14.40 -27.47 -48.94
N PHE A 615 -14.06 -27.79 -47.70
CA PHE A 615 -15.06 -28.02 -46.65
C PHE A 615 -15.87 -26.76 -46.39
N THR A 616 -15.17 -25.63 -46.23
CA THR A 616 -15.75 -24.30 -46.04
C THR A 616 -16.62 -23.87 -47.20
N ALA A 617 -16.14 -24.09 -48.43
CA ALA A 617 -16.91 -23.88 -49.66
C ALA A 617 -18.26 -24.60 -49.65
N LYS A 618 -18.27 -25.87 -49.22
CA LYS A 618 -19.48 -26.72 -49.21
C LYS A 618 -20.41 -26.44 -48.02
N HIS A 619 -19.88 -26.07 -46.86
CA HIS A 619 -20.63 -25.97 -45.59
C HIS A 619 -20.70 -24.55 -45.01
N SER A 620 -20.47 -23.52 -45.83
CA SER A 620 -20.37 -22.12 -45.40
C SER A 620 -21.55 -21.63 -44.54
N LYS A 621 -22.80 -22.03 -44.85
CA LYS A 621 -23.98 -21.69 -44.02
C LYS A 621 -23.94 -22.32 -42.63
N LEU A 622 -23.53 -23.59 -42.54
CA LEU A 622 -23.45 -24.31 -41.27
C LEU A 622 -22.38 -23.69 -40.36
N ILE A 623 -21.23 -23.32 -40.92
CA ILE A 623 -20.13 -22.67 -40.18
C ILE A 623 -20.61 -21.35 -39.57
N LEU A 624 -21.36 -20.54 -40.32
CA LEU A 624 -21.93 -19.29 -39.80
C LEU A 624 -22.94 -19.52 -38.68
N ILE A 625 -23.82 -20.52 -38.82
CA ILE A 625 -24.81 -20.86 -37.79
C ILE A 625 -24.10 -21.31 -36.50
N VAL A 626 -23.08 -22.16 -36.61
CA VAL A 626 -22.31 -22.63 -35.46
C VAL A 626 -21.55 -21.48 -34.81
N ALA A 627 -20.90 -20.62 -35.59
CA ALA A 627 -20.20 -19.46 -35.06
C ALA A 627 -21.15 -18.52 -34.30
N LEU A 628 -22.35 -18.24 -34.84
CA LEU A 628 -23.37 -17.46 -34.14
C LEU A 628 -23.89 -18.16 -32.88
N ALA A 629 -24.12 -19.47 -32.94
CA ALA A 629 -24.59 -20.27 -31.80
C ALA A 629 -23.59 -20.29 -30.63
N VAL A 630 -22.28 -20.23 -30.89
CA VAL A 630 -21.24 -20.10 -29.86
C VAL A 630 -21.10 -18.64 -29.39
N SER A 631 -21.26 -17.69 -30.30
CA SER A 631 -21.08 -16.26 -30.00
C SER A 631 -22.15 -15.67 -29.10
N LEU A 632 -23.41 -16.09 -29.25
CA LEU A 632 -24.53 -15.61 -28.43
C LEU A 632 -24.32 -15.88 -26.93
N PRO A 633 -24.09 -17.13 -26.47
CA PRO A 633 -23.84 -17.38 -25.05
C PRO A 633 -22.53 -16.75 -24.58
N ALA A 634 -21.46 -16.78 -25.38
CA ALA A 634 -20.19 -16.16 -25.02
C ALA A 634 -20.34 -14.65 -24.78
N THR A 635 -21.04 -13.94 -25.68
CA THR A 635 -21.31 -12.51 -25.53
C THR A 635 -22.21 -12.24 -24.32
N SER A 636 -23.21 -13.10 -24.06
CA SER A 636 -24.03 -13.00 -22.85
C SER A 636 -23.21 -13.14 -21.57
N THR A 637 -22.23 -14.05 -21.52
CA THR A 637 -21.33 -14.20 -20.37
C THR A 637 -20.49 -12.95 -20.16
N VAL A 638 -19.91 -12.40 -21.23
CA VAL A 638 -19.08 -11.19 -21.17
C VAL A 638 -19.89 -9.96 -20.72
N LEU A 639 -21.13 -9.83 -21.17
CA LEU A 639 -21.99 -8.71 -20.80
C LEU A 639 -22.55 -8.81 -19.37
N SER A 640 -22.58 -10.01 -18.79
CA SER A 640 -23.08 -10.24 -17.42
C SER A 640 -21.98 -10.30 -16.37
N SER A 641 -20.72 -10.49 -16.77
CA SER A 641 -19.58 -10.48 -15.85
C SER A 641 -19.26 -9.08 -15.37
N GLN A 642 -18.99 -8.94 -14.08
CA GLN A 642 -18.43 -7.73 -13.49
C GLN A 642 -16.90 -7.81 -13.54
N THR A 643 -16.25 -6.66 -13.74
CA THR A 643 -14.79 -6.53 -13.64
C THR A 643 -14.41 -5.90 -12.32
N SER A 644 -13.32 -6.37 -11.74
CA SER A 644 -12.83 -5.91 -10.45
C SER A 644 -11.84 -4.75 -10.59
N HIS A 645 -11.92 -3.81 -9.65
CA HIS A 645 -10.91 -2.77 -9.41
C HIS A 645 -10.02 -3.09 -8.21
N ASP A 646 -10.13 -4.31 -7.66
CA ASP A 646 -9.30 -4.74 -6.54
C ASP A 646 -7.86 -4.96 -6.98
N LEU A 647 -7.04 -3.91 -6.87
CA LEU A 647 -5.62 -3.92 -7.22
C LEU A 647 -4.80 -4.89 -6.36
N ILE A 648 -5.24 -5.10 -5.12
CA ILE A 648 -4.55 -5.93 -4.15
C ILE A 648 -4.75 -7.42 -4.49
N SER A 649 -5.91 -7.81 -5.05
CA SER A 649 -6.12 -9.13 -5.65
C SER A 649 -5.12 -9.47 -6.77
N GLN A 650 -4.58 -8.45 -7.45
CA GLN A 650 -3.63 -8.59 -8.56
C GLN A 650 -2.18 -8.67 -8.11
N VAL A 651 -1.92 -8.64 -6.79
CA VAL A 651 -0.59 -8.87 -6.23
C VAL A 651 -0.46 -10.35 -5.83
N PRO A 652 0.56 -11.07 -6.32
CA PRO A 652 0.74 -12.48 -6.01
C PRO A 652 0.83 -12.76 -4.50
N ASN A 653 0.18 -13.85 -4.05
CA ASN A 653 0.22 -14.29 -2.65
C ASN A 653 1.61 -14.78 -2.19
N SER A 654 2.54 -15.03 -3.10
CA SER A 654 3.93 -15.41 -2.80
C SER A 654 4.77 -14.25 -2.27
N LEU A 655 4.32 -13.00 -2.47
CA LEU A 655 5.08 -11.81 -2.11
C LEU A 655 4.92 -11.45 -0.62
N GLU A 656 6.02 -11.02 -0.01
CA GLU A 656 6.07 -10.69 1.41
C GLU A 656 5.18 -9.48 1.75
N SER A 657 5.14 -8.46 0.88
CA SER A 657 4.25 -7.30 1.06
C SER A 657 2.77 -7.69 1.11
N ARG A 658 2.35 -8.65 0.28
CA ARG A 658 0.98 -9.20 0.25
C ARG A 658 0.68 -10.04 1.48
N ALA A 659 1.60 -10.90 1.91
CA ALA A 659 1.46 -11.67 3.14
C ALA A 659 1.35 -10.76 4.38
N GLY A 660 2.20 -9.73 4.46
CA GLY A 660 2.13 -8.72 5.52
C GLY A 660 0.82 -7.95 5.53
N TYR A 661 0.31 -7.56 4.35
CA TYR A 661 -1.01 -6.93 4.22
C TYR A 661 -2.13 -7.85 4.72
N ASN A 662 -2.12 -9.12 4.33
CA ASN A 662 -3.15 -10.08 4.76
C ASN A 662 -3.13 -10.29 6.28
N SER A 663 -1.96 -10.45 6.90
CA SER A 663 -1.83 -10.57 8.36
C SER A 663 -2.31 -9.31 9.08
N MET A 664 -2.01 -8.14 8.53
CA MET A 664 -2.45 -6.85 9.07
C MET A 664 -3.97 -6.68 8.98
N VAL A 665 -4.59 -7.03 7.84
CA VAL A 665 -6.05 -7.03 7.66
C VAL A 665 -6.74 -8.02 8.60
N GLN A 666 -6.17 -9.21 8.80
CA GLN A 666 -6.70 -10.20 9.74
C GLN A 666 -6.63 -9.72 11.20
N GLY A 667 -5.54 -9.06 11.60
CA GLY A 667 -5.34 -8.60 12.97
C GLY A 667 -6.11 -7.31 13.33
N PHE A 668 -6.18 -6.34 12.42
CA PHE A 668 -6.74 -5.00 12.68
C PHE A 668 -8.06 -4.71 11.97
N GLY A 669 -8.50 -5.61 11.10
CA GLY A 669 -9.62 -5.39 10.20
C GLY A 669 -9.24 -4.59 8.94
N PRO A 670 -10.05 -4.71 7.88
CA PRO A 670 -9.71 -4.23 6.54
C PRO A 670 -9.61 -2.70 6.39
N GLY A 671 -10.42 -1.91 7.10
CA GLY A 671 -10.47 -0.46 6.94
C GLY A 671 -9.62 0.37 7.91
N THR A 672 -8.86 -0.26 8.81
CA THR A 672 -8.10 0.44 9.86
C THR A 672 -6.78 1.04 9.34
N ILE A 673 -6.21 0.46 8.28
CA ILE A 673 -4.84 0.78 7.85
C ILE A 673 -4.79 1.88 6.78
N THR A 674 -5.80 1.97 5.92
CA THR A 674 -5.92 3.00 4.88
C THR A 674 -7.29 3.66 4.99
N PRO A 675 -7.52 4.46 6.05
CA PRO A 675 -8.82 5.06 6.28
C PRO A 675 -9.21 5.97 5.13
N THR A 676 -10.49 5.89 4.73
CA THR A 676 -11.08 6.92 3.88
C THR A 676 -11.24 8.17 4.72
N TYR A 677 -10.88 9.33 4.20
CA TYR A 677 -11.01 10.58 4.95
C TYR A 677 -11.77 11.64 4.17
N THR A 678 -12.53 12.47 4.87
CA THR A 678 -13.19 13.65 4.34
C THR A 678 -12.50 14.88 4.92
N ILE A 679 -12.01 15.75 4.05
CA ILE A 679 -11.48 17.06 4.41
C ILE A 679 -12.63 18.05 4.41
N VAL A 680 -12.75 18.84 5.47
CA VAL A 680 -13.75 19.90 5.61
C VAL A 680 -13.02 21.22 5.80
N GLN A 681 -12.92 22.02 4.75
CA GLN A 681 -12.34 23.36 4.81
C GLN A 681 -13.43 24.37 5.10
N THR A 682 -13.44 24.91 6.31
CA THR A 682 -14.48 25.82 6.76
C THR A 682 -14.11 27.29 6.53
N PRO A 683 -15.08 28.20 6.34
CA PRO A 683 -14.79 29.62 6.18
C PRO A 683 -14.32 30.29 7.48
N VAL A 684 -14.50 29.63 8.63
CA VAL A 684 -14.20 30.14 9.98
C VAL A 684 -13.07 29.35 10.63
N LEU A 685 -12.44 29.91 11.68
CA LEU A 685 -11.50 29.15 12.50
C LEU A 685 -12.25 28.14 13.36
N LEU A 686 -11.71 26.91 13.42
CA LEU A 686 -12.26 25.79 14.18
C LEU A 686 -11.65 25.71 15.58
N ALA A 687 -10.32 25.78 15.65
CA ALA A 687 -9.57 25.73 16.90
C ALA A 687 -8.20 26.40 16.74
N THR A 688 -7.66 26.83 17.87
CA THR A 688 -6.30 27.34 18.07
C THR A 688 -5.74 26.72 19.35
N ASP A 689 -4.48 26.95 19.70
CA ASP A 689 -3.83 26.33 20.87
C ASP A 689 -4.55 26.59 22.21
N ASN A 690 -5.38 27.63 22.32
CA ASN A 690 -6.08 28.02 23.55
C ASN A 690 -7.60 28.25 23.40
N TRP A 691 -8.16 28.09 22.20
CA TRP A 691 -9.56 28.43 21.93
C TRP A 691 -10.18 27.52 20.88
N ILE A 692 -11.46 27.21 21.04
CA ILE A 692 -12.25 26.41 20.09
C ILE A 692 -13.55 27.13 19.72
N ASN A 693 -14.02 26.89 18.49
CA ASN A 693 -15.30 27.38 18.00
C ASN A 693 -16.41 26.34 18.22
N VAL A 694 -17.10 26.43 19.35
CA VAL A 694 -18.15 25.46 19.72
C VAL A 694 -19.28 25.36 18.69
N THR A 695 -19.64 26.46 18.01
CA THR A 695 -20.68 26.47 16.99
C THR A 695 -20.25 25.71 15.74
N ALA A 696 -19.02 25.94 15.27
CA ALA A 696 -18.47 25.22 14.12
C ALA A 696 -18.24 23.73 14.43
N LEU A 697 -17.77 23.42 15.66
CA LEU A 697 -17.62 22.03 16.12
C LEU A 697 -18.96 21.30 16.21
N ARG A 698 -20.08 22.00 16.47
CA ARG A 698 -21.41 21.37 16.41
C ARG A 698 -21.76 20.89 15.00
N SER A 699 -21.50 21.70 13.98
CA SER A 699 -21.71 21.32 12.58
C SER A 699 -20.78 20.17 12.16
N LEU A 700 -19.52 20.18 12.60
CA LEU A 700 -18.60 19.06 12.37
C LEU A 700 -19.02 17.79 13.10
N SER A 701 -19.52 17.90 14.34
CA SER A 701 -20.06 16.76 15.09
C SER A 701 -21.28 16.16 14.42
N TYR A 702 -22.14 16.99 13.82
CA TYR A 702 -23.24 16.51 12.98
C TYR A 702 -22.74 15.75 11.74
N ALA A 703 -21.71 16.27 11.05
CA ALA A 703 -21.10 15.59 9.90
C ALA A 703 -20.43 14.26 10.27
N GLU A 704 -19.68 14.22 11.38
CA GLU A 704 -19.02 13.02 11.91
C GLU A 704 -20.06 11.94 12.27
N ASN A 705 -21.11 12.31 13.01
CA ASN A 705 -22.20 11.38 13.37
C ASN A 705 -23.01 10.90 12.15
N SER A 706 -23.29 11.79 11.18
CA SER A 706 -23.98 11.41 9.94
C SER A 706 -23.13 10.41 9.15
N THR A 707 -21.82 10.61 9.10
CA THR A 707 -20.89 9.67 8.44
C THR A 707 -20.85 8.32 9.15
N LEU A 708 -20.86 8.31 10.49
CA LEU A 708 -20.91 7.08 11.29
C LEU A 708 -22.21 6.29 11.08
N SER A 709 -23.32 6.95 10.74
CA SER A 709 -24.61 6.30 10.47
C SER A 709 -24.68 5.57 9.11
N ILE A 710 -23.69 5.76 8.24
CA ILE A 710 -23.66 5.14 6.91
C ILE A 710 -23.33 3.65 7.05
N SER A 711 -24.21 2.80 6.50
CA SER A 711 -23.97 1.36 6.41
C SER A 711 -22.67 1.08 5.66
N GLY A 712 -21.73 0.40 6.34
CA GLY A 712 -20.38 0.13 5.85
C GLY A 712 -19.28 0.98 6.52
N VAL A 713 -19.64 1.97 7.34
CA VAL A 713 -18.69 2.72 8.19
C VAL A 713 -18.71 2.11 9.59
N SER A 714 -17.53 1.68 10.07
CA SER A 714 -17.37 1.01 11.37
C SER A 714 -17.04 1.98 12.51
N LYS A 715 -16.18 2.96 12.23
CA LYS A 715 -15.75 4.01 13.17
C LYS A 715 -15.48 5.30 12.43
N VAL A 716 -15.66 6.42 13.11
CA VAL A 716 -15.33 7.75 12.62
C VAL A 716 -14.40 8.44 13.61
N TYR A 717 -13.29 8.98 13.12
CA TYR A 717 -12.39 9.83 13.91
C TYR A 717 -12.40 11.25 13.36
N GLY A 718 -12.30 12.24 14.24
CA GLY A 718 -12.31 13.64 13.83
C GLY A 718 -12.11 14.60 14.99
N LEU A 719 -12.41 15.88 14.79
CA LEU A 719 -12.22 16.90 15.82
C LEU A 719 -13.15 16.68 17.02
N THR A 720 -14.36 16.15 16.81
CA THR A 720 -15.30 15.90 17.91
C THR A 720 -15.34 14.44 18.35
N HIS A 721 -14.72 13.54 17.58
CA HIS A 721 -14.51 12.13 17.91
C HIS A 721 -13.02 11.74 17.80
N PRO A 722 -12.08 12.38 18.52
CA PRO A 722 -10.65 12.13 18.31
C PRO A 722 -10.22 10.70 18.66
N SER A 723 -10.95 10.03 19.56
CA SER A 723 -10.77 8.61 19.92
C SER A 723 -11.81 7.69 19.28
N GLY A 724 -12.69 8.20 18.43
CA GLY A 724 -13.86 7.48 17.91
C GLY A 724 -15.14 7.72 18.72
N ASP A 725 -15.01 8.16 19.97
CA ASP A 725 -16.13 8.52 20.84
C ASP A 725 -16.28 10.05 20.96
N PRO A 726 -17.51 10.56 21.10
CA PRO A 726 -17.76 12.00 21.19
C PRO A 726 -17.15 12.59 22.47
N ILE A 727 -16.38 13.67 22.33
CA ILE A 727 -15.86 14.44 23.46
C ILE A 727 -16.79 15.60 23.83
N PRO A 728 -16.87 16.01 25.11
CA PRO A 728 -17.77 17.08 25.58
C PRO A 728 -17.21 18.49 25.28
N TYR A 729 -17.01 18.81 23.99
CA TYR A 729 -16.44 20.09 23.55
C TYR A 729 -17.32 21.32 23.91
N SER A 730 -18.62 21.13 24.17
CA SER A 730 -19.52 22.19 24.60
C SER A 730 -19.17 22.78 25.98
N SER A 731 -18.53 21.98 26.85
CA SER A 731 -18.14 22.37 28.20
C SER A 731 -16.70 22.90 28.27
N PHE A 732 -16.04 23.18 27.14
CA PHE A 732 -14.63 23.56 27.09
C PHE A 732 -14.27 24.76 27.98
N SER A 733 -15.12 25.78 28.02
CA SER A 733 -14.91 26.98 28.85
C SER A 733 -15.02 26.70 30.36
N GLN A 734 -15.61 25.58 30.76
CA GLN A 734 -15.76 25.16 32.15
C GLN A 734 -14.60 24.25 32.63
N LEU A 735 -13.76 23.77 31.72
CA LEU A 735 -12.61 22.93 32.02
C LEU A 735 -11.43 23.75 32.55
N ASN A 736 -10.58 23.13 33.39
CA ASN A 736 -9.33 23.76 33.81
C ASN A 736 -8.31 23.79 32.66
N THR A 737 -7.26 24.62 32.78
CA THR A 737 -6.27 24.82 31.70
C THR A 737 -5.59 23.52 31.28
N ALA A 738 -5.33 22.60 32.21
CA ALA A 738 -4.71 21.30 31.89
C ALA A 738 -5.64 20.40 31.05
N GLN A 739 -6.92 20.36 31.40
CA GLN A 739 -7.95 19.61 30.67
C GLN A 739 -8.23 20.22 29.29
N GLN A 740 -8.25 21.55 29.19
CA GLN A 740 -8.38 22.26 27.91
C GLN A 740 -7.22 21.90 26.96
N GLN A 741 -5.99 21.94 27.46
CA GLN A 741 -4.80 21.57 26.70
C GLN A 741 -4.79 20.09 26.30
N ALA A 742 -5.27 19.19 27.17
CA ALA A 742 -5.41 17.77 26.84
C ALA A 742 -6.42 17.55 25.71
N MET A 743 -7.55 18.26 25.73
CA MET A 743 -8.58 18.16 24.69
C MET A 743 -8.11 18.73 23.34
N ILE A 744 -7.45 19.89 23.35
CA ILE A 744 -6.87 20.45 22.10
C ILE A 744 -5.79 19.52 21.54
N ARG A 745 -4.99 18.88 22.41
CA ARG A 745 -3.97 17.91 21.99
C ARG A 745 -4.57 16.69 21.30
N SER A 746 -5.73 16.19 21.76
CA SER A 746 -6.41 15.07 21.10
C SER A 746 -7.07 15.48 19.77
N MET A 747 -7.49 16.74 19.63
CA MET A 747 -8.02 17.31 18.38
C MET A 747 -6.96 17.54 17.31
N LYS A 748 -5.72 17.85 17.72
CA LYS A 748 -4.63 18.32 16.84
C LYS A 748 -4.35 17.44 15.60
N PRO A 749 -4.38 16.10 15.65
CA PRO A 749 -4.16 15.26 14.47
C PRO A 749 -5.20 15.48 13.35
N PHE A 750 -6.40 15.92 13.73
CA PHE A 750 -7.54 16.16 12.83
C PHE A 750 -7.73 17.63 12.48
N LEU A 751 -6.85 18.51 12.97
CA LEU A 751 -6.86 19.96 12.70
C LEU A 751 -5.74 20.31 11.70
N GLY A 752 -6.09 20.99 10.62
CA GLY A 752 -5.12 21.53 9.67
C GLY A 752 -4.29 22.68 10.26
N SER A 753 -3.11 22.89 9.69
CA SER A 753 -2.16 23.93 10.11
C SER A 753 -2.72 25.35 9.96
N ASP A 754 -3.70 25.52 9.08
CA ASP A 754 -4.48 26.74 8.87
C ASP A 754 -5.50 27.04 9.99
N GLY A 755 -5.79 26.07 10.87
CA GLY A 755 -6.83 26.15 11.92
C GLY A 755 -8.27 26.17 11.38
N LYS A 756 -8.47 25.99 10.07
CA LYS A 756 -9.79 26.07 9.38
C LYS A 756 -10.18 24.75 8.71
N SER A 757 -9.20 23.91 8.42
CA SER A 757 -9.38 22.60 7.81
C SER A 757 -9.54 21.53 8.91
N ALA A 758 -10.58 20.71 8.81
CA ALA A 758 -10.78 19.52 9.63
C ALA A 758 -10.64 18.26 8.79
N MET A 759 -10.17 17.18 9.38
CA MET A 759 -10.12 15.87 8.76
C MET A 759 -11.01 14.88 9.52
N VAL A 760 -11.92 14.22 8.80
CA VAL A 760 -12.82 13.20 9.33
C VAL A 760 -12.44 11.87 8.72
N TRP A 761 -11.85 10.95 9.50
CA TRP A 761 -11.54 9.59 9.08
C TRP A 761 -12.76 8.70 9.23
N ALA A 762 -13.08 7.92 8.21
CA ALA A 762 -14.10 6.90 8.20
C ALA A 762 -13.44 5.54 7.94
N ASN A 763 -13.42 4.69 8.96
CA ASN A 763 -12.93 3.32 8.82
C ASN A 763 -14.03 2.47 8.18
N LEU A 764 -13.79 2.00 6.97
CA LEU A 764 -14.74 1.16 6.25
C LEU A 764 -14.72 -0.28 6.79
N SER A 765 -15.86 -0.96 6.79
CA SER A 765 -15.96 -2.37 7.17
C SER A 765 -15.41 -3.32 6.11
N ASN A 766 -15.27 -2.85 4.87
CA ASN A 766 -14.79 -3.61 3.72
C ASN A 766 -13.36 -3.19 3.33
N GLU A 767 -12.68 -4.04 2.57
CA GLU A 767 -11.33 -3.75 2.08
C GLU A 767 -11.31 -2.56 1.11
N PRO A 768 -10.32 -1.65 1.22
CA PRO A 768 -10.32 -0.36 0.53
C PRO A 768 -10.48 -0.41 -0.99
N TYR A 769 -10.04 -1.49 -1.64
CA TYR A 769 -10.00 -1.65 -3.09
C TYR A 769 -11.22 -2.40 -3.64
N THR A 770 -12.13 -2.84 -2.78
CA THR A 770 -13.29 -3.65 -3.16
C THR A 770 -14.46 -2.80 -3.64
N ASP A 771 -15.30 -3.35 -4.51
CA ASP A 771 -16.49 -2.65 -5.02
C ASP A 771 -17.48 -2.28 -3.90
N GLN A 772 -17.53 -3.06 -2.81
CA GLN A 772 -18.33 -2.73 -1.63
C GLN A 772 -17.82 -1.47 -0.91
N ALA A 773 -16.50 -1.29 -0.82
CA ALA A 773 -15.89 -0.09 -0.27
C ALA A 773 -16.16 1.13 -1.16
N ILE A 774 -16.06 0.99 -2.49
CA ILE A 774 -16.40 2.04 -3.46
C ILE A 774 -17.88 2.44 -3.35
N THR A 775 -18.77 1.47 -3.17
CA THR A 775 -20.20 1.71 -2.94
C THR A 775 -20.43 2.50 -1.65
N THR A 776 -19.73 2.14 -0.58
CA THR A 776 -19.79 2.86 0.71
C THR A 776 -19.25 4.28 0.59
N LEU A 777 -18.15 4.48 -0.11
CA LEU A 777 -17.59 5.79 -0.43
C LEU A 777 -18.60 6.65 -1.22
N THR A 778 -19.31 6.06 -2.17
CA THR A 778 -20.33 6.77 -2.94
C THR A 778 -21.46 7.28 -2.02
N LYS A 779 -21.86 6.48 -1.02
CA LYS A 779 -22.80 6.92 0.02
C LYS A 779 -22.22 8.05 0.89
N ILE A 780 -20.92 8.01 1.21
CA ILE A 780 -20.23 9.10 1.92
C ILE A 780 -20.30 10.40 1.10
N ARG A 781 -19.97 10.35 -0.19
CA ARG A 781 -20.06 11.51 -1.11
C ARG A 781 -21.49 12.06 -1.21
N GLN A 782 -22.50 11.19 -1.28
CA GLN A 782 -23.91 11.59 -1.28
C GLN A 782 -24.33 12.22 0.06
N ASN A 783 -23.86 11.68 1.19
CA ASN A 783 -24.08 12.24 2.51
C ASN A 783 -23.48 13.65 2.63
N ILE A 784 -22.28 13.88 2.10
CA ILE A 784 -21.64 15.21 2.07
C ILE A 784 -22.52 16.23 1.34
N ASN A 785 -23.05 15.88 0.16
CA ASN A 785 -23.97 16.76 -0.57
C ASN A 785 -25.24 17.09 0.25
N SER A 786 -25.74 16.13 1.02
CA SER A 786 -26.89 16.31 1.91
C SER A 786 -26.57 17.20 3.11
N LEU A 787 -25.37 17.04 3.69
CA LEU A 787 -24.87 17.86 4.79
C LEU A 787 -24.71 19.33 4.39
N GLN A 788 -24.17 19.58 3.19
CA GLN A 788 -24.04 20.93 2.64
C GLN A 788 -25.41 21.59 2.37
N GLY A 789 -26.48 20.82 2.16
CA GLY A 789 -27.84 21.35 2.04
C GLY A 789 -28.51 21.72 3.38
N ASN A 790 -28.14 21.02 4.47
CA ASN A 790 -28.85 21.09 5.76
C ASN A 790 -28.18 22.00 6.80
N ASP A 791 -26.87 22.27 6.69
CA ASP A 791 -26.12 23.11 7.64
C ASP A 791 -25.46 24.31 6.94
N LYS A 792 -25.70 25.52 7.45
CA LYS A 792 -25.21 26.77 6.84
C LYS A 792 -23.69 26.89 6.81
N LEU A 793 -22.98 26.34 7.81
CA LEU A 793 -21.53 26.38 7.87
C LEU A 793 -20.93 25.38 6.87
N LEU A 794 -21.50 24.17 6.80
CA LEU A 794 -21.08 23.16 5.83
C LEU A 794 -21.40 23.58 4.39
N ALA A 795 -22.52 24.28 4.14
CA ALA A 795 -22.85 24.86 2.84
C ALA A 795 -21.76 25.81 2.30
N GLY A 796 -21.11 26.57 3.18
CA GLY A 796 -20.00 27.46 2.86
C GLY A 796 -18.63 26.79 2.92
N SER A 797 -18.56 25.48 3.18
CA SER A 797 -17.32 24.72 3.35
C SER A 797 -17.01 23.89 2.11
N THR A 798 -15.73 23.76 1.78
CA THR A 798 -15.26 22.83 0.75
C THR A 798 -15.06 21.46 1.40
N MET A 799 -15.83 20.47 0.97
CA MET A 799 -15.76 19.10 1.47
C MET A 799 -15.28 18.17 0.36
N LEU A 800 -14.19 17.44 0.59
CA LEU A 800 -13.57 16.55 -0.39
C LEU A 800 -13.18 15.23 0.26
N VAL A 801 -13.46 14.12 -0.42
CA VAL A 801 -13.13 12.78 0.04
C VAL A 801 -11.82 12.30 -0.59
N GLY A 802 -10.92 11.80 0.26
CA GLY A 802 -9.63 11.22 -0.11
C GLY A 802 -9.38 9.88 0.57
N GLY A 803 -8.20 9.33 0.32
CA GLY A 803 -7.80 7.98 0.73
C GLY A 803 -7.72 7.01 -0.45
N GLU A 804 -7.27 5.78 -0.19
CA GLU A 804 -7.07 4.78 -1.25
C GLU A 804 -8.39 4.38 -1.92
N THR A 805 -9.46 4.14 -1.15
CA THR A 805 -10.79 3.86 -1.71
C THR A 805 -11.30 4.98 -2.61
N ALA A 806 -11.07 6.25 -2.22
CA ALA A 806 -11.43 7.40 -3.04
C ALA A 806 -10.62 7.45 -4.34
N SER A 807 -9.34 7.12 -4.26
CA SER A 807 -8.45 7.05 -5.42
C SER A 807 -8.86 5.94 -6.39
N VAL A 808 -9.23 4.77 -5.88
CA VAL A 808 -9.73 3.64 -6.69
C VAL A 808 -11.12 3.93 -7.28
N ALA A 809 -12.00 4.61 -6.53
CA ALA A 809 -13.30 5.02 -7.06
C ALA A 809 -13.17 6.06 -8.18
N ASP A 810 -12.28 7.03 -8.03
CA ASP A 810 -12.01 8.02 -9.09
C ASP A 810 -11.34 7.39 -10.31
N LEU A 811 -10.48 6.37 -10.09
CA LEU A 811 -9.94 5.51 -11.13
C LEU A 811 -11.07 4.80 -11.88
N ALA A 812 -11.99 4.12 -11.17
CA ALA A 812 -13.11 3.38 -11.75
C ALA A 812 -14.06 4.29 -12.55
N ASN A 813 -14.35 5.49 -12.04
CA ASN A 813 -15.17 6.47 -12.75
C ASN A 813 -14.48 7.01 -14.01
N SER A 814 -13.17 7.29 -13.92
CA SER A 814 -12.38 7.78 -15.05
C SER A 814 -12.22 6.70 -16.12
N SER A 815 -11.97 5.45 -15.71
CA SER A 815 -11.78 4.32 -16.61
C SER A 815 -13.06 3.97 -17.37
N ALA A 816 -14.23 4.05 -16.73
CA ALA A 816 -15.52 3.79 -17.37
C ALA A 816 -15.83 4.80 -18.49
N ALA A 817 -15.57 6.09 -18.26
CA ALA A 817 -15.76 7.13 -19.28
C ALA A 817 -14.78 6.95 -20.46
N ASP A 818 -13.54 6.59 -20.15
CA ASP A 818 -12.49 6.32 -21.14
C ASP A 818 -12.76 5.08 -21.98
N TYR A 819 -13.32 4.02 -21.39
CA TYR A 819 -13.67 2.77 -22.07
C TYR A 819 -14.49 3.02 -23.35
N PHE A 820 -15.57 3.81 -23.24
CA PHE A 820 -16.49 4.05 -24.35
C PHE A 820 -15.86 4.90 -25.44
N ASN A 821 -15.23 6.01 -25.04
CA ASN A 821 -14.58 6.94 -25.97
C ASN A 821 -13.46 6.24 -26.74
N MET A 822 -12.64 5.43 -26.08
CA MET A 822 -11.59 4.65 -26.72
C MET A 822 -12.15 3.61 -27.66
N THR A 823 -13.12 2.82 -27.21
CA THR A 823 -13.74 1.77 -28.04
C THR A 823 -14.25 2.36 -29.35
N ALA A 824 -14.96 3.50 -29.29
CA ALA A 824 -15.43 4.20 -30.48
C ALA A 824 -14.27 4.71 -31.37
N LEU A 825 -13.25 5.34 -30.78
CA LEU A 825 -12.09 5.86 -31.50
C LEU A 825 -11.29 4.76 -32.21
N VAL A 826 -11.05 3.62 -31.54
CA VAL A 826 -10.34 2.48 -32.12
C VAL A 826 -11.12 1.92 -33.29
N LEU A 827 -12.41 1.64 -33.10
CA LEU A 827 -13.27 1.05 -34.12
C LEU A 827 -13.34 1.95 -35.35
N VAL A 828 -13.57 3.25 -35.17
CA VAL A 828 -13.63 4.22 -36.27
C VAL A 828 -12.26 4.38 -36.92
N GLY A 829 -11.18 4.53 -36.13
CA GLY A 829 -9.83 4.70 -36.64
C GLY A 829 -9.37 3.52 -37.48
N VAL A 830 -9.49 2.31 -36.95
CA VAL A 830 -9.17 1.06 -37.65
C VAL A 830 -10.06 0.87 -38.88
N PHE A 831 -11.37 1.15 -38.76
CA PHE A 831 -12.29 1.08 -39.90
C PHE A 831 -11.85 2.01 -41.05
N VAL A 832 -11.51 3.27 -40.76
CA VAL A 832 -11.07 4.24 -41.78
C VAL A 832 -9.79 3.79 -42.47
N VAL A 833 -8.80 3.31 -41.69
CA VAL A 833 -7.53 2.81 -42.25
C VAL A 833 -7.79 1.62 -43.16
N LEU A 834 -8.58 0.65 -42.70
CA LEU A 834 -8.93 -0.53 -43.47
C LEU A 834 -9.75 -0.18 -44.70
N MET A 835 -10.66 0.78 -44.62
CA MET A 835 -11.44 1.25 -45.77
C MET A 835 -10.51 1.81 -46.85
N ILE A 836 -9.51 2.61 -46.46
CA ILE A 836 -8.51 3.18 -47.39
C ILE A 836 -7.57 2.10 -47.94
N ALA A 837 -7.08 1.21 -47.08
CA ALA A 837 -6.15 0.14 -47.44
C ALA A 837 -6.80 -0.92 -48.35
N LEU A 838 -8.02 -1.33 -48.00
CA LEU A 838 -8.73 -2.39 -48.70
C LEU A 838 -9.61 -1.86 -49.85
N GLY A 839 -9.92 -0.57 -49.89
CA GLY A 839 -10.74 0.01 -50.95
C GLY A 839 -12.15 -0.59 -51.01
N SER A 840 -12.71 -0.96 -49.86
CA SER A 840 -14.03 -1.56 -49.67
C SER A 840 -14.61 -1.08 -48.35
N ILE A 841 -15.93 -0.90 -48.26
CA ILE A 841 -16.62 -0.49 -47.02
C ILE A 841 -17.05 -1.71 -46.20
N PHE A 842 -17.59 -2.75 -46.84
CA PHE A 842 -18.12 -3.90 -46.12
C PHE A 842 -17.05 -4.87 -45.64
N THR A 843 -15.91 -4.92 -46.34
CA THR A 843 -14.81 -5.81 -45.93
C THR A 843 -14.23 -5.38 -44.58
N PRO A 844 -13.85 -4.11 -44.34
CA PRO A 844 -13.46 -3.63 -43.00
C PRO A 844 -14.50 -3.90 -41.90
N LEU A 845 -15.78 -3.67 -42.15
CA LEU A 845 -16.84 -3.96 -41.17
C LEU A 845 -16.88 -5.44 -40.79
N ARG A 846 -16.76 -6.32 -41.79
CA ARG A 846 -16.66 -7.76 -41.57
C ARG A 846 -15.44 -8.11 -40.72
N LEU A 847 -14.28 -7.51 -41.02
CA LEU A 847 -13.02 -7.76 -40.30
C LEU A 847 -13.16 -7.44 -38.82
N ILE A 848 -13.70 -6.26 -38.52
CA ILE A 848 -13.99 -5.82 -37.16
C ILE A 848 -14.99 -6.78 -36.50
N PHE A 849 -16.03 -7.20 -37.21
CA PHE A 849 -17.01 -8.14 -36.67
C PHE A 849 -16.40 -9.50 -36.31
N THR A 850 -15.59 -10.10 -37.18
CA THR A 850 -15.00 -11.43 -36.93
C THR A 850 -13.98 -11.42 -35.79
N ILE A 851 -13.23 -10.32 -35.62
CA ILE A 851 -12.33 -10.22 -34.48
C ILE A 851 -13.13 -10.01 -33.18
N LEU A 852 -14.19 -9.20 -33.17
CA LEU A 852 -15.06 -9.04 -32.01
C LEU A 852 -15.67 -10.38 -31.54
N LEU A 853 -16.05 -11.27 -32.46
CA LEU A 853 -16.50 -12.62 -32.10
C LEU A 853 -15.40 -13.43 -31.40
N SER A 854 -14.17 -13.36 -31.92
CA SER A 854 -13.01 -14.07 -31.34
C SER A 854 -12.66 -13.53 -29.95
N ILE A 855 -12.81 -12.21 -29.76
CA ILE A 855 -12.69 -11.53 -28.46
C ILE A 855 -13.75 -12.03 -27.49
N SER A 856 -15.02 -12.08 -27.89
CA SER A 856 -16.11 -12.58 -27.03
C SER A 856 -15.87 -14.03 -26.60
N TRP A 857 -15.42 -14.89 -27.52
CA TRP A 857 -15.11 -16.30 -27.20
C TRP A 857 -13.94 -16.43 -26.23
N ALA A 858 -12.87 -15.66 -26.44
CA ALA A 858 -11.73 -15.69 -25.56
C ALA A 858 -12.08 -15.13 -24.17
N MET A 859 -12.79 -14.02 -24.11
CA MET A 859 -13.21 -13.42 -22.84
C MET A 859 -14.12 -14.38 -22.06
N ALA A 860 -15.10 -15.02 -22.71
CA ALA A 860 -15.93 -16.03 -22.05
C ALA A 860 -15.10 -17.22 -21.51
N ALA A 861 -14.07 -17.65 -22.24
CA ALA A 861 -13.16 -18.70 -21.77
C ALA A 861 -12.31 -18.23 -20.58
N VAL A 862 -11.77 -17.02 -20.61
CA VAL A 862 -10.95 -16.46 -19.52
C VAL A 862 -11.80 -16.22 -18.28
N ILE A 863 -13.02 -15.69 -18.42
CA ILE A 863 -14.00 -15.59 -17.33
C ILE A 863 -14.20 -16.96 -16.70
N TYR A 864 -14.49 -17.98 -17.50
CA TYR A 864 -14.72 -19.32 -16.98
C TYR A 864 -13.49 -19.87 -16.24
N ILE A 865 -12.29 -19.67 -16.78
CA ILE A 865 -11.04 -20.16 -16.19
C ILE A 865 -10.74 -19.44 -14.85
N PHE A 866 -10.69 -18.12 -14.85
CA PHE A 866 -10.29 -17.35 -13.67
C PHE A 866 -11.36 -17.35 -12.58
N HIS A 867 -12.63 -17.16 -12.95
CA HIS A 867 -13.72 -17.14 -11.98
C HIS A 867 -13.98 -18.53 -11.38
N THR A 868 -13.97 -19.60 -12.19
CA THR A 868 -14.35 -20.94 -11.71
C THR A 868 -13.19 -21.73 -11.11
N TYR A 869 -12.00 -21.68 -11.71
CA TYR A 869 -10.87 -22.53 -11.28
C TYR A 869 -9.89 -21.80 -10.39
N VAL A 870 -9.68 -20.50 -10.62
CA VAL A 870 -8.68 -19.73 -9.88
C VAL A 870 -9.33 -18.98 -8.70
N GLY A 871 -10.63 -18.71 -8.77
CA GLY A 871 -11.35 -17.95 -7.74
C GLY A 871 -11.00 -16.47 -7.73
N MET A 872 -10.58 -15.92 -8.87
CA MET A 872 -10.24 -14.51 -9.04
C MET A 872 -11.17 -13.85 -10.08
N GLU A 873 -11.53 -12.61 -9.81
CA GLU A 873 -12.26 -11.77 -10.76
C GLU A 873 -11.34 -11.23 -11.86
N LEU A 874 -11.96 -10.81 -12.97
CA LEU A 874 -11.22 -10.20 -14.07
C LEU A 874 -10.87 -8.75 -13.76
N ILE A 875 -9.64 -8.37 -14.09
CA ILE A 875 -9.21 -6.98 -13.98
C ILE A 875 -9.93 -6.08 -14.99
N TRP A 876 -10.36 -4.89 -14.56
CA TRP A 876 -11.09 -3.90 -15.38
C TRP A 876 -10.39 -3.50 -16.68
N ILE A 877 -9.05 -3.54 -16.72
CA ILE A 877 -8.27 -3.12 -17.90
C ILE A 877 -8.26 -4.18 -19.02
N LEU A 878 -8.55 -5.44 -18.69
CA LEU A 878 -8.46 -6.56 -19.63
C LEU A 878 -9.33 -6.37 -20.89
N PRO A 879 -10.63 -6.02 -20.81
CA PRO A 879 -11.46 -5.85 -22.01
C PRO A 879 -10.99 -4.73 -22.93
N ILE A 880 -10.51 -3.60 -22.38
CA ILE A 880 -9.96 -2.49 -23.18
C ILE A 880 -8.71 -2.94 -23.91
N MET A 881 -7.77 -3.54 -23.18
CA MET A 881 -6.51 -4.00 -23.76
C MET A 881 -6.75 -5.07 -24.81
N LEU A 882 -7.65 -6.00 -24.53
CA LEU A 882 -8.03 -7.05 -25.47
C LEU A 882 -8.63 -6.46 -26.75
N LEU A 883 -9.56 -5.51 -26.63
CA LEU A 883 -10.13 -4.81 -27.77
C LEU A 883 -9.06 -4.09 -28.60
N VAL A 884 -8.24 -3.24 -27.97
CA VAL A 884 -7.31 -2.38 -28.71
C VAL A 884 -6.18 -3.20 -29.34
N ILE A 885 -5.57 -4.10 -28.58
CA ILE A 885 -4.45 -4.89 -29.07
C ILE A 885 -4.91 -5.85 -30.17
N MET A 886 -6.08 -6.50 -30.03
CA MET A 886 -6.56 -7.43 -31.05
C MET A 886 -7.17 -6.73 -32.27
N LEU A 887 -7.76 -5.53 -32.15
CA LEU A 887 -8.13 -4.75 -33.33
C LEU A 887 -6.91 -4.24 -34.09
N GLY A 888 -5.82 -3.95 -33.38
CA GLY A 888 -4.53 -3.65 -34.00
C GLY A 888 -3.95 -4.89 -34.68
N LEU A 889 -3.48 -5.84 -33.86
CA LEU A 889 -2.68 -7.00 -34.27
C LEU A 889 -3.51 -8.13 -34.90
N GLY A 890 -4.71 -8.36 -34.38
CA GLY A 890 -5.57 -9.46 -34.83
C GLY A 890 -6.14 -9.26 -36.23
N LEU A 891 -6.11 -8.05 -36.79
CA LEU A 891 -6.55 -7.82 -38.17
C LEU A 891 -5.47 -8.11 -39.21
N ASP A 892 -4.21 -8.22 -38.79
CA ASP A 892 -3.05 -8.33 -39.68
C ASP A 892 -3.18 -9.49 -40.65
N TYR A 893 -3.52 -10.68 -40.15
CA TYR A 893 -3.59 -11.85 -41.01
C TYR A 893 -4.83 -11.94 -41.89
N ASP A 894 -5.88 -11.19 -41.55
CA ASP A 894 -7.05 -11.04 -42.41
C ASP A 894 -6.75 -10.08 -43.56
N ILE A 895 -5.98 -9.02 -43.30
CA ILE A 895 -5.44 -8.15 -44.36
C ILE A 895 -4.58 -8.99 -45.32
N PHE A 896 -3.70 -9.86 -44.81
CA PHE A 896 -2.89 -10.74 -45.66
C PHE A 896 -3.72 -11.72 -46.51
N LEU A 897 -4.78 -12.31 -45.94
CA LEU A 897 -5.67 -13.19 -46.70
C LEU A 897 -6.45 -12.40 -47.78
N VAL A 898 -7.07 -11.28 -47.41
CA VAL A 898 -7.89 -10.48 -48.34
C VAL A 898 -7.06 -9.84 -49.45
N THR A 899 -5.86 -9.35 -49.14
CA THR A 899 -4.95 -8.79 -50.16
C THR A 899 -4.53 -9.88 -51.15
N ARG A 900 -4.32 -11.13 -50.69
CA ARG A 900 -4.03 -12.24 -51.58
C ARG A 900 -5.22 -12.66 -52.44
N ILE A 901 -6.43 -12.68 -51.87
CA ILE A 901 -7.65 -12.91 -52.65
C ILE A 901 -7.78 -11.82 -53.72
N ARG A 902 -7.55 -10.55 -53.36
CA ARG A 902 -7.57 -9.42 -54.30
C ARG A 902 -6.56 -9.60 -55.42
N GLU A 903 -5.33 -10.03 -55.12
CA GLU A 903 -4.30 -10.28 -56.13
C GLU A 903 -4.77 -11.31 -57.17
N TYR A 904 -5.43 -12.39 -56.74
CA TYR A 904 -5.99 -13.40 -57.66
C TYR A 904 -7.19 -12.88 -58.46
N VAL A 905 -8.10 -12.14 -57.84
CA VAL A 905 -9.26 -11.54 -58.52
C VAL A 905 -8.81 -10.52 -59.58
N VAL A 906 -7.86 -9.65 -59.24
CA VAL A 906 -7.25 -8.70 -60.20
C VAL A 906 -6.48 -9.44 -61.30
N GLY A 907 -5.90 -10.60 -60.99
CA GLY A 907 -5.28 -11.51 -61.95
C GLY A 907 -6.26 -12.27 -62.86
N GLY A 908 -7.57 -12.07 -62.71
CA GLY A 908 -8.61 -12.65 -63.56
C GLY A 908 -9.29 -13.92 -63.03
N ALA A 909 -8.99 -14.35 -61.79
CA ALA A 909 -9.67 -15.48 -61.17
C ALA A 909 -11.10 -15.13 -60.72
N LYS A 910 -12.00 -16.12 -60.72
CA LYS A 910 -13.34 -15.97 -60.13
C LYS A 910 -13.25 -15.83 -58.60
N ASP A 911 -14.17 -15.08 -57.99
CA ASP A 911 -14.14 -14.75 -56.55
C ASP A 911 -14.03 -16.02 -55.66
N ASP A 912 -14.86 -17.03 -55.91
CA ASP A 912 -14.85 -18.29 -55.14
C ASP A 912 -13.53 -19.08 -55.30
N GLU A 913 -12.98 -19.13 -56.53
CA GLU A 913 -11.72 -19.81 -56.82
C GLU A 913 -10.52 -19.06 -56.23
N ALA A 914 -10.57 -17.72 -56.25
CA ALA A 914 -9.58 -16.87 -55.62
C ALA A 914 -9.55 -17.04 -54.10
N ILE A 915 -10.72 -17.16 -53.46
CA ILE A 915 -10.85 -17.44 -52.02
C ILE A 915 -10.21 -18.81 -51.69
N GLU A 916 -10.60 -19.88 -52.40
CA GLU A 916 -10.08 -21.23 -52.14
C GLU A 916 -8.55 -21.30 -52.35
N THR A 917 -8.06 -20.70 -53.44
CA THR A 917 -6.63 -20.68 -53.77
C THR A 917 -5.83 -19.86 -52.76
N ALA A 918 -6.36 -18.72 -52.31
CA ALA A 918 -5.71 -17.90 -51.30
C ALA A 918 -5.56 -18.64 -49.97
N VAL A 919 -6.62 -19.30 -49.49
CA VAL A 919 -6.59 -20.10 -48.26
C VAL A 919 -5.58 -21.24 -48.38
N GLU A 920 -5.54 -21.96 -49.51
CA GLU A 920 -4.58 -23.05 -49.71
C GLU A 920 -3.11 -22.56 -49.65
N ARG A 921 -2.84 -21.39 -50.24
CA ARG A 921 -1.47 -20.87 -50.39
C ARG A 921 -0.97 -20.11 -49.17
N THR A 922 -1.85 -19.42 -48.46
CA THR A 922 -1.48 -18.54 -47.33
C THR A 922 -1.74 -19.16 -45.97
N GLY A 923 -2.66 -20.13 -45.85
CA GLY A 923 -3.07 -20.70 -44.56
C GLY A 923 -1.92 -21.28 -43.74
N GLY A 924 -0.92 -21.89 -44.40
CA GLY A 924 0.27 -22.40 -43.72
C GLY A 924 1.16 -21.32 -43.11
N ILE A 925 1.32 -20.19 -43.80
CA ILE A 925 2.12 -19.05 -43.32
C ILE A 925 1.35 -18.35 -42.21
N ILE A 926 0.06 -18.08 -42.43
CA ILE A 926 -0.83 -17.41 -41.47
C ILE A 926 -0.90 -18.17 -40.14
N THR A 927 -1.04 -19.49 -40.17
CA THR A 927 -1.05 -20.31 -38.95
C THR A 927 0.30 -20.28 -38.25
N ALA A 928 1.41 -20.29 -38.98
CA ALA A 928 2.74 -20.23 -38.37
C ALA A 928 3.00 -18.90 -37.69
N THR A 929 2.67 -17.78 -38.34
CA THR A 929 2.75 -16.43 -37.76
C THR A 929 1.80 -16.27 -36.58
N GLY A 930 0.55 -16.77 -36.70
CA GLY A 930 -0.41 -16.79 -35.60
C GLY A 930 0.07 -17.58 -34.39
N LEU A 931 0.72 -18.72 -34.58
CA LEU A 931 1.31 -19.50 -33.48
C LEU A 931 2.49 -18.78 -32.83
N VAL A 932 3.29 -18.04 -33.60
CA VAL A 932 4.38 -17.22 -33.05
C VAL A 932 3.82 -16.12 -32.16
N THR A 933 2.86 -15.34 -32.66
CA THR A 933 2.25 -14.24 -31.91
C THR A 933 1.42 -14.72 -30.74
N ALA A 934 0.65 -15.79 -30.90
CA ALA A 934 -0.05 -16.41 -29.79
C ALA A 934 0.96 -16.88 -28.74
N GLY A 935 2.01 -17.60 -29.14
CA GLY A 935 3.05 -18.07 -28.23
C GLY A 935 3.75 -16.94 -27.50
N ALA A 936 4.08 -15.83 -28.18
CA ALA A 936 4.66 -14.64 -27.58
C ALA A 936 3.75 -14.08 -26.48
N PHE A 937 2.47 -13.82 -26.75
CA PHE A 937 1.53 -13.39 -25.72
C PHE A 937 1.32 -14.43 -24.61
N GLY A 938 1.27 -15.72 -24.97
CA GLY A 938 1.13 -16.84 -24.05
C GLY A 938 2.29 -16.96 -23.06
N THR A 939 3.50 -16.51 -23.42
CA THR A 939 4.62 -16.49 -22.47
C THR A 939 4.37 -15.59 -21.27
N MET A 940 3.51 -14.57 -21.38
CA MET A 940 3.12 -13.73 -20.23
C MET A 940 2.40 -14.52 -19.14
N MET A 941 1.86 -15.71 -19.43
CA MET A 941 1.31 -16.61 -18.40
C MET A 941 2.37 -17.16 -17.44
N LEU A 942 3.66 -17.04 -17.77
CA LEU A 942 4.76 -17.42 -16.89
C LEU A 942 5.04 -16.39 -15.79
N SER A 943 4.46 -15.19 -15.90
CA SER A 943 4.55 -14.14 -14.89
C SER A 943 3.94 -14.61 -13.57
N GLU A 944 4.51 -14.18 -12.45
CA GLU A 944 3.87 -14.39 -11.14
C GLU A 944 2.72 -13.40 -10.90
N ILE A 945 2.73 -12.24 -11.58
CA ILE A 945 1.69 -11.21 -11.49
C ILE A 945 0.40 -11.66 -12.22
N PRO A 946 -0.73 -11.86 -11.51
CA PRO A 946 -2.03 -12.25 -12.08
C PRO A 946 -2.51 -11.42 -13.27
N MET A 947 -2.31 -10.09 -13.22
CA MET A 947 -2.70 -9.19 -14.30
C MET A 947 -2.07 -9.60 -15.65
N LEU A 948 -0.77 -9.94 -15.66
CA LEU A 948 -0.07 -10.37 -16.87
C LEU A 948 -0.51 -11.77 -17.31
N GLN A 949 -0.84 -12.66 -16.37
CA GLN A 949 -1.38 -13.99 -16.70
C GLN A 949 -2.75 -13.90 -17.39
N GLN A 950 -3.64 -13.05 -16.88
CA GLN A 950 -4.96 -12.82 -17.48
C GLN A 950 -4.82 -12.26 -18.91
N LEU A 951 -3.99 -11.23 -19.09
CA LEU A 951 -3.71 -10.65 -20.41
C LEU A 951 -3.10 -11.68 -21.36
N GLY A 952 -2.07 -12.39 -20.92
CA GLY A 952 -1.36 -13.40 -21.71
C GLY A 952 -2.27 -14.52 -22.20
N LEU A 953 -3.08 -15.10 -21.30
CA LEU A 953 -4.04 -16.15 -21.64
C LEU A 953 -5.10 -15.64 -22.62
N ALA A 954 -5.64 -14.45 -22.36
CA ALA A 954 -6.68 -13.89 -23.22
C ALA A 954 -6.17 -13.65 -24.64
N PHE A 955 -5.02 -12.98 -24.78
CA PHE A 955 -4.39 -12.76 -26.08
C PHE A 955 -4.01 -14.06 -26.78
N PHE A 956 -3.46 -15.04 -26.06
CA PHE A 956 -3.15 -16.36 -26.60
C PHE A 956 -4.39 -17.03 -27.22
N ILE A 957 -5.51 -17.05 -26.50
CA ILE A 957 -6.75 -17.67 -26.98
C ILE A 957 -7.30 -16.91 -28.19
N VAL A 958 -7.38 -15.57 -28.14
CA VAL A 958 -7.88 -14.78 -29.28
C VAL A 958 -7.05 -15.05 -30.53
N VAL A 959 -5.72 -14.95 -30.43
CA VAL A 959 -4.83 -15.09 -31.60
C VAL A 959 -4.91 -16.51 -32.17
N ILE A 960 -4.98 -17.55 -31.34
CA ILE A 960 -5.14 -18.93 -31.82
C ILE A 960 -6.47 -19.14 -32.53
N LEU A 961 -7.57 -18.70 -31.91
CA LEU A 961 -8.90 -18.81 -32.51
C LEU A 961 -8.96 -18.07 -33.83
N ASP A 962 -8.39 -16.88 -33.88
CA ASP A 962 -8.36 -16.05 -35.07
C ASP A 962 -7.51 -16.69 -36.20
N ALA A 963 -6.27 -17.09 -35.90
CA ALA A 963 -5.34 -17.66 -36.87
C ALA A 963 -5.79 -19.03 -37.42
N THR A 964 -6.52 -19.83 -36.63
CA THR A 964 -6.89 -21.20 -37.00
C THR A 964 -8.35 -21.35 -37.38
N LEU A 965 -9.28 -20.89 -36.55
CA LEU A 965 -10.72 -21.12 -36.74
C LEU A 965 -11.32 -20.03 -37.64
N THR A 966 -11.12 -18.77 -37.27
CA THR A 966 -11.72 -17.62 -37.94
C THR A 966 -11.21 -17.52 -39.38
N ARG A 967 -9.91 -17.61 -39.60
CA ARG A 967 -9.33 -17.43 -40.94
C ARG A 967 -9.52 -18.57 -41.91
N VAL A 968 -9.46 -19.80 -41.43
CA VAL A 968 -9.54 -20.97 -42.29
C VAL A 968 -11.00 -21.26 -42.66
N TYR A 969 -11.95 -20.96 -41.76
CA TYR A 969 -13.35 -21.35 -41.90
C TYR A 969 -14.33 -20.16 -41.93
N LEU A 970 -14.28 -19.25 -40.97
CA LEU A 970 -15.30 -18.19 -40.82
C LEU A 970 -15.18 -17.13 -41.92
N VAL A 971 -13.98 -16.59 -42.14
CA VAL A 971 -13.71 -15.52 -43.10
C VAL A 971 -14.07 -15.93 -44.54
N PRO A 972 -13.63 -17.09 -45.06
CA PRO A 972 -14.02 -17.54 -46.40
C PRO A 972 -15.53 -17.81 -46.51
N SER A 973 -16.18 -18.30 -45.44
CA SER A 973 -17.62 -18.51 -45.41
C SER A 973 -18.41 -17.22 -45.58
N ILE A 974 -18.01 -16.14 -44.89
CA ILE A 974 -18.66 -14.84 -45.01
C ILE A 974 -18.41 -14.23 -46.40
N MET A 975 -17.17 -14.29 -46.90
CA MET A 975 -16.81 -13.74 -48.22
C MET A 975 -17.62 -14.36 -49.35
N ARG A 976 -17.82 -15.67 -49.32
CA ARG A 976 -18.61 -16.40 -50.34
C ARG A 976 -20.07 -15.94 -50.40
N HIS A 977 -20.64 -15.49 -49.28
CA HIS A 977 -22.00 -14.96 -49.22
C HIS A 977 -22.09 -13.47 -49.62
N MET A 978 -21.06 -12.68 -49.28
CA MET A 978 -21.03 -11.25 -49.59
C MET A 978 -20.87 -10.95 -51.08
N LYS A 979 -20.23 -11.84 -51.86
CA LYS A 979 -20.02 -11.70 -53.32
C LYS A 979 -19.54 -10.28 -53.69
N ARG A 980 -20.32 -9.54 -54.49
CA ARG A 980 -20.02 -8.17 -54.94
C ARG A 980 -19.76 -7.18 -53.80
N LEU A 981 -20.34 -7.40 -52.62
CA LEU A 981 -20.17 -6.52 -51.46
C LEU A 981 -18.73 -6.55 -50.92
N ASN A 982 -17.97 -7.63 -51.15
CA ASN A 982 -16.56 -7.75 -50.75
C ASN A 982 -15.72 -6.59 -51.32
N TRP A 983 -16.05 -6.11 -52.51
CA TRP A 983 -15.22 -5.18 -53.27
C TRP A 983 -15.89 -3.81 -53.50
N TRP A 984 -17.01 -3.55 -52.83
CA TRP A 984 -17.81 -2.36 -53.06
C TRP A 984 -17.27 -1.15 -52.28
N ALA A 985 -17.01 -0.05 -53.00
CA ALA A 985 -16.72 1.28 -52.45
C ALA A 985 -17.13 2.38 -53.46
N PRO A 986 -17.52 3.58 -52.98
CA PRO A 986 -17.84 4.71 -53.85
C PRO A 986 -16.59 5.36 -54.47
N GLY A 987 -16.69 5.72 -55.75
CA GLY A 987 -15.72 6.58 -56.45
C GLY A 987 -14.29 6.02 -56.54
N ARG A 988 -13.30 6.88 -56.28
CA ARG A 988 -11.85 6.59 -56.45
C ARG A 988 -11.27 5.63 -55.38
N ILE A 989 -12.06 5.26 -54.37
CA ILE A 989 -11.61 4.38 -53.27
C ILE A 989 -11.55 2.91 -53.72
N ARG A 990 -12.39 2.52 -54.68
CA ARG A 990 -12.47 1.14 -55.17
C ARG A 990 -11.19 0.74 -55.90
N ARG A 991 -10.50 -0.28 -55.40
CA ARG A 991 -9.23 -0.79 -55.97
C ARG A 991 -9.40 -1.99 -56.93
N VAL A 992 -10.56 -2.63 -56.97
CA VAL A 992 -10.85 -3.76 -57.86
C VAL A 992 -11.66 -3.29 -59.09
N PRO A 993 -11.23 -3.61 -60.33
CA PRO A 993 -11.95 -3.23 -61.55
C PRO A 993 -13.39 -3.76 -61.59
N ILE A 994 -14.32 -2.99 -62.17
CA ILE A 994 -15.71 -3.41 -62.40
C ILE A 994 -15.69 -4.47 -63.52
N THR A 995 -16.28 -5.65 -63.28
CA THR A 995 -16.34 -6.69 -64.32
C THR A 995 -17.35 -6.31 -65.43
N PRO A 996 -17.20 -6.82 -66.66
CA PRO A 996 -18.13 -6.51 -67.76
C PRO A 996 -19.60 -6.90 -67.46
N GLU A 997 -19.83 -8.00 -66.74
CA GLU A 997 -21.16 -8.41 -66.25
C GLU A 997 -21.74 -7.40 -65.24
N GLU A 998 -20.90 -6.74 -64.45
CA GLU A 998 -21.31 -5.79 -63.42
C GLU A 998 -21.68 -4.41 -64.00
N LYS A 999 -21.23 -4.09 -65.23
CA LYS A 999 -21.70 -2.93 -66.01
C LYS A 999 -23.13 -3.09 -66.57
N LEU A 1000 -23.60 -4.33 -66.72
CA LEU A 1000 -24.90 -4.64 -67.34
C LEU A 1000 -26.06 -4.64 -66.32
N ILE A 1001 -25.76 -4.53 -65.02
CA ILE A 1001 -26.74 -4.53 -63.94
C ILE A 1001 -26.97 -3.08 -63.49
N PRO A 1002 -28.22 -2.60 -63.33
CA PRO A 1002 -28.48 -1.23 -62.88
C PRO A 1002 -27.83 -0.97 -61.51
N PRO A 1003 -27.41 0.29 -61.24
CA PRO A 1003 -26.84 0.66 -59.95
C PRO A 1003 -27.80 0.23 -58.83
N ILE A 1004 -27.26 -0.35 -57.75
CA ILE A 1004 -28.05 -0.84 -56.62
C ILE A 1004 -28.98 0.30 -56.17
N PRO A 1005 -30.31 0.19 -56.34
CA PRO A 1005 -31.20 1.19 -55.78
C PRO A 1005 -31.14 1.04 -54.26
N MET A 1006 -30.69 2.08 -53.56
CA MET A 1006 -30.66 2.14 -52.08
C MET A 1006 -32.08 2.22 -51.47
N THR A 1007 -33.08 1.60 -52.10
CA THR A 1007 -34.46 1.61 -51.63
C THR A 1007 -34.90 0.19 -51.28
N THR A 1008 -34.91 -0.10 -49.98
CA THR A 1008 -35.90 -0.95 -49.26
C THR A 1008 -35.73 -2.47 -49.12
N LYS A 1009 -34.81 -3.18 -49.78
CA LYS A 1009 -34.66 -4.66 -49.56
C LYS A 1009 -33.32 -5.16 -49.01
N LEU A 1010 -32.26 -4.35 -48.99
CA LEU A 1010 -31.01 -4.66 -48.27
C LEU A 1010 -30.99 -4.12 -46.83
N ALA A 1011 -31.97 -3.27 -46.49
CA ALA A 1011 -32.19 -2.70 -45.18
C ALA A 1011 -32.22 -3.81 -44.10
N VAL A 1012 -32.96 -4.90 -44.31
CA VAL A 1012 -33.12 -5.97 -43.31
C VAL A 1012 -31.84 -6.77 -42.98
N THR A 1013 -30.73 -6.65 -43.72
CA THR A 1013 -29.46 -7.33 -43.34
C THR A 1013 -28.39 -6.34 -42.90
N VAL A 1014 -28.32 -5.17 -43.54
CA VAL A 1014 -27.41 -4.09 -43.13
C VAL A 1014 -27.93 -3.38 -41.89
N GLU A 1015 -29.22 -3.11 -41.78
CA GLU A 1015 -29.86 -2.67 -40.55
C GLU A 1015 -29.82 -3.78 -39.50
N THR A 1016 -29.90 -5.07 -39.79
CA THR A 1016 -29.78 -6.07 -38.70
C THR A 1016 -28.35 -6.15 -38.15
N PHE A 1017 -27.30 -6.10 -38.99
CA PHE A 1017 -25.92 -6.07 -38.50
C PHE A 1017 -25.52 -4.70 -37.91
N ALA A 1018 -26.01 -3.60 -38.47
CA ALA A 1018 -25.82 -2.27 -37.93
C ALA A 1018 -26.69 -2.03 -36.69
N ILE A 1019 -27.92 -2.53 -36.58
CA ILE A 1019 -28.76 -2.49 -35.37
C ILE A 1019 -28.24 -3.46 -34.33
N VAL A 1020 -27.56 -4.56 -34.69
CA VAL A 1020 -26.88 -5.41 -33.69
C VAL A 1020 -25.58 -4.76 -33.24
N GLY A 1021 -24.79 -4.12 -34.11
CA GLY A 1021 -23.55 -3.44 -33.74
C GLY A 1021 -23.77 -2.08 -33.08
N LEU A 1022 -24.59 -1.21 -33.67
CA LEU A 1022 -25.09 0.04 -33.11
C LEU A 1022 -26.04 -0.21 -31.94
N GLY A 1023 -26.80 -1.31 -31.95
CA GLY A 1023 -27.54 -1.77 -30.78
C GLY A 1023 -26.61 -2.31 -29.72
N LEU A 1024 -25.47 -2.94 -30.01
CA LEU A 1024 -24.46 -3.24 -28.99
C LEU A 1024 -23.90 -1.95 -28.39
N VAL A 1025 -23.59 -0.95 -29.23
CA VAL A 1025 -23.06 0.35 -28.79
C VAL A 1025 -24.09 1.14 -27.98
N LEU A 1026 -25.34 1.23 -28.45
CA LEU A 1026 -26.46 1.89 -27.77
C LEU A 1026 -26.98 1.07 -26.58
N TYR A 1027 -26.79 -0.24 -26.57
CA TYR A 1027 -27.12 -1.12 -25.45
C TYR A 1027 -26.02 -1.10 -24.38
N LEU A 1028 -24.76 -0.92 -24.75
CA LEU A 1028 -23.67 -0.60 -23.82
C LEU A 1028 -23.92 0.78 -23.17
N ASP A 1029 -24.43 1.75 -23.95
CA ASP A 1029 -24.90 3.05 -23.45
C ASP A 1029 -26.14 2.90 -22.54
N TYR A 1030 -27.07 1.99 -22.88
CA TYR A 1030 -28.23 1.62 -22.06
C TYR A 1030 -27.87 0.86 -20.78
N ILE A 1031 -26.88 -0.04 -20.81
CA ILE A 1031 -26.35 -0.75 -19.63
C ILE A 1031 -25.66 0.25 -18.70
N ASN A 1032 -24.93 1.23 -19.23
CA ASN A 1032 -24.37 2.30 -18.41
C ASN A 1032 -25.48 3.14 -17.75
N ASN A 1033 -26.56 3.43 -18.49
CA ASN A 1033 -27.75 4.08 -17.93
C ASN A 1033 -28.46 3.19 -16.89
N GLN A 1034 -28.43 1.86 -17.02
CA GLN A 1034 -28.90 0.89 -16.02
C GLN A 1034 -27.92 0.67 -14.87
N TYR A 1035 -26.62 0.95 -15.02
CA TYR A 1035 -25.64 0.92 -13.93
C TYR A 1035 -25.78 2.19 -13.09
N LEU A 1036 -25.91 3.35 -13.74
CA LEU A 1036 -26.30 4.62 -13.12
C LEU A 1036 -27.70 4.55 -12.51
N GLN A 1037 -28.69 3.96 -13.20
CA GLN A 1037 -30.03 3.75 -12.66
C GLN A 1037 -30.12 2.59 -11.69
N GLY A 1038 -29.19 1.63 -11.68
CA GLY A 1038 -29.10 0.55 -10.70
C GLY A 1038 -28.53 1.06 -9.38
N LEU A 1039 -27.54 1.97 -9.47
CA LEU A 1039 -27.08 2.80 -8.37
C LEU A 1039 -28.19 3.72 -7.83
N VAL A 1040 -29.14 4.17 -8.66
CA VAL A 1040 -30.31 4.96 -8.23
C VAL A 1040 -31.47 4.07 -7.76
N ASN A 1041 -31.75 2.91 -8.35
CA ASN A 1041 -32.90 2.07 -7.99
C ASN A 1041 -32.64 1.20 -6.76
N GLN A 1042 -31.37 0.85 -6.47
CA GLN A 1042 -31.00 0.29 -5.17
C GLN A 1042 -31.12 1.32 -4.04
N THR A 1043 -31.27 2.63 -4.33
CA THR A 1043 -31.60 3.65 -3.31
C THR A 1043 -33.08 3.76 -3.00
N THR A 1044 -33.96 3.30 -3.89
CA THR A 1044 -35.42 3.35 -3.69
C THR A 1044 -36.03 2.04 -3.16
N SER A 1045 -35.40 0.88 -3.39
CA SER A 1045 -35.92 -0.41 -2.87
C SER A 1045 -35.60 -0.68 -1.39
N GLY A 1046 -34.97 0.28 -0.69
CA GLY A 1046 -34.82 0.31 0.77
C GLY A 1046 -35.72 1.34 1.46
N LEU A 1047 -36.68 1.92 0.74
CA LEU A 1047 -37.68 2.89 1.24
C LEU A 1047 -39.12 2.38 1.10
N GLU A 1048 -39.33 1.06 1.15
CA GLU A 1048 -40.62 0.44 1.50
C GLU A 1048 -40.51 -0.41 2.77
#